data_AF-A0A7L5T6X0-F1
#
_entry.id   AF-A0A7L5T6X0-F1
#
_cell.length_a   1.000
_cell.length_b   1.000
_cell.length_c   1.000
_cell.angle_alpha   90.00
_cell.angle_beta   90.00
_cell.angle_gamma   90.00
#
_symmetry.space_group_name_H-M   'P 1'
#
loop_
_entity.id
_entity.type
_entity.pdbx_description
1 polymer ?
#
loop_
_entity_poly.entity_id
_entity_poly.type
_entity_poly.pdbx_seq_one_letter_code
_entity_poly.pdbx_strand_id
1 'polypeptide(L)'
;MVTYERDTLVSTTFQLAGPSLTPALMPRLRQETLTLLRSRLRLPAHLVDEVFASGDRELLEALAGARVGAERQAVMLRLAELADPGLARMLYEGPLPGSWRQDLRGAVLGAAAARPADPGWRAPGGLVDFLLSATASDDLLPALDAPFPEVVRHVIEKIGTTLDIPQQLKACHATLTHGGVAELAALAEVPFLHSAVTDVVRLAAAAQDPAAVLERAQRVAAEAASEDEAASVGETASSGEKASHDEAATREAEEDAPPPTGDELVRRLRELTQGYGKFPLGAVDWELLLAEHKREPFPWLPLKLLASRPDCPDELVLAAFRRSSRLPDTSPLPWRLLTETDWKDGYHHDRLAHLLRRGIREGAYPVDRVLAEVRPASRVLASLPYGKEPLGPAMAGLLEPLGDDFAAWRALYSLLPRFTGTSAELVAAAVEQQAKHRGKSWPRPLEAEYPVKRPEGARAVFLQLFQQATEEVRMALAPHLDRRCVQHLLVFHQPSPALRDLFVSLHGTSVLASVASDWELPAEKIGELVVLDDPEINTKLYVYTPLSDEQRRGILAGRRFGPRPATAAAEDPEPLPITDELIEEIRVSGRRHWLLPICESGDPRLARILLGKIKLHTLAGQLHLLVKVWERHGAEEVRGLLEETEFPERRSRKHPLPKATHEIVRGALEAADGLSVLRTELARSRGPAGQVEFLRSQCGTVDLATPALERMAEETGPGLPWAELVREHERDPLPDALLVVLAHEDDCPEELRADCGVASLRLDHDMHTHKPTGPRPSPLDLVRHYPLPRRHRRNEWLDRAARLGMLTPLDVLYEARPAGHAAAYLMYHHDRTRQGPPDPAALAVGRAALELATAHLGEDPEAWALALRLLPDFTGTLPELLTTAAAIVS
;
A
#
# COMPACT_ATOMS: atom_id res chain seq x y z
N MET A 1 19.76 24.88 -20.74
CA MET A 1 18.40 24.44 -21.11
C MET A 1 18.48 23.00 -21.59
N VAL A 2 17.63 22.09 -21.07
CA VAL A 2 17.62 20.69 -21.53
C VAL A 2 17.08 20.65 -22.95
N THR A 3 17.58 19.76 -23.82
CA THR A 3 17.25 19.72 -25.26
C THR A 3 15.76 19.84 -25.56
N TYR A 4 14.91 19.15 -24.79
CA TYR A 4 13.45 19.21 -24.96
C TYR A 4 12.86 20.62 -24.74
N GLU A 5 13.28 21.35 -23.70
CA GLU A 5 12.73 22.68 -23.38
C GLU A 5 13.00 23.66 -24.53
N ARG A 6 14.20 23.55 -25.12
CA ARG A 6 14.56 24.27 -26.34
C ARG A 6 13.64 23.91 -27.49
N ASP A 7 13.42 22.62 -27.72
CA ASP A 7 12.58 22.16 -28.83
C ASP A 7 11.13 22.64 -28.67
N THR A 8 10.58 22.64 -27.44
CA THR A 8 9.22 23.16 -27.19
C THR A 8 9.16 24.65 -27.51
N LEU A 9 10.13 25.43 -27.02
CA LEU A 9 10.23 26.86 -27.30
C LEU A 9 10.29 27.14 -28.80
N VAL A 10 11.14 26.42 -29.53
CA VAL A 10 11.25 26.52 -30.99
C VAL A 10 9.91 26.20 -31.67
N SER A 11 9.22 25.13 -31.24
CA SER A 11 7.90 24.77 -31.77
C SER A 11 6.87 25.88 -31.58
N THR A 12 6.84 26.49 -30.38
CA THR A 12 5.95 27.62 -30.08
C THR A 12 6.33 28.87 -30.86
N THR A 13 7.62 29.14 -31.09
CA THR A 13 8.07 30.20 -31.99
C THR A 13 7.47 30.02 -33.38
N PHE A 14 7.56 28.83 -33.97
CA PHE A 14 6.93 28.55 -35.27
C PHE A 14 5.39 28.64 -35.23
N GLN A 15 4.76 28.26 -34.11
CA GLN A 15 3.32 28.40 -33.92
C GLN A 15 2.87 29.86 -33.86
N LEU A 16 3.60 30.72 -33.15
CA LEU A 16 3.28 32.15 -33.01
C LEU A 16 3.64 32.95 -34.28
N ALA A 17 4.76 32.63 -34.93
CA ALA A 17 5.18 33.27 -36.18
C ALA A 17 4.26 32.93 -37.35
N GLY A 18 3.61 31.76 -37.30
CA GLY A 18 2.61 31.34 -38.29
C GLY A 18 3.21 30.97 -39.65
N PRO A 19 2.35 30.64 -40.63
CA PRO A 19 2.78 30.11 -41.92
C PRO A 19 3.54 31.11 -42.80
N SER A 20 3.24 32.41 -42.71
CA SER A 20 3.89 33.44 -43.56
C SER A 20 5.38 33.60 -43.26
N LEU A 21 5.81 33.45 -42.00
CA LEU A 21 7.21 33.60 -41.59
C LEU A 21 8.01 32.31 -41.62
N THR A 22 7.35 31.16 -41.68
CA THR A 22 7.99 29.85 -41.57
C THR A 22 9.05 29.60 -42.66
N PRO A 23 8.83 29.94 -43.96
CA PRO A 23 9.85 29.77 -45.00
C PRO A 23 11.12 30.61 -44.75
N ALA A 24 10.98 31.78 -44.12
CA ALA A 24 12.10 32.67 -43.81
C ALA A 24 12.82 32.29 -42.50
N LEU A 25 12.09 31.74 -41.52
CA LEU A 25 12.61 31.35 -40.22
C LEU A 25 13.32 29.99 -40.24
N MET A 26 12.78 29.02 -40.96
CA MET A 26 13.34 27.67 -41.07
C MET A 26 14.84 27.64 -41.41
N PRO A 27 15.35 28.37 -42.43
CA PRO A 27 16.78 28.40 -42.73
C PRO A 27 17.63 29.14 -41.68
N ARG A 28 17.08 30.17 -41.01
CA ARG A 28 17.78 30.95 -39.97
C ARG A 28 17.92 30.18 -38.65
N LEU A 29 16.99 29.27 -38.40
CA LEU A 29 16.93 28.38 -37.25
C LEU A 29 17.21 26.93 -37.66
N ARG A 30 18.10 26.70 -38.64
CA ARG A 30 18.31 25.37 -39.23
C ARG A 30 18.61 24.31 -38.17
N GLN A 31 19.54 24.59 -37.26
CA GLN A 31 19.97 23.61 -36.25
C GLN A 31 18.87 23.35 -35.21
N GLU A 32 18.16 24.38 -34.79
CA GLU A 32 17.00 24.28 -33.90
C GLU A 32 15.87 23.51 -34.56
N THR A 33 15.62 23.75 -35.85
CA THR A 33 14.60 23.05 -36.65
C THR A 33 14.95 21.57 -36.76
N LEU A 34 16.19 21.22 -37.12
CA LEU A 34 16.65 19.83 -37.18
C LEU A 34 16.47 19.11 -35.84
N THR A 35 16.74 19.79 -34.72
CA THR A 35 16.58 19.24 -33.38
C THR A 35 15.09 19.04 -33.06
N LEU A 36 14.24 20.02 -33.37
CA LEU A 36 12.79 19.96 -33.21
C LEU A 36 12.18 18.82 -34.05
N LEU A 37 12.60 18.64 -35.30
CA LEU A 37 12.11 17.58 -36.19
C LEU A 37 12.40 16.19 -35.62
N ARG A 38 13.58 15.99 -35.00
CA ARG A 38 13.97 14.73 -34.33
C ARG A 38 13.30 14.50 -32.97
N SER A 39 12.70 15.55 -32.39
CA SER A 39 12.06 15.49 -31.08
C SER A 39 10.74 14.70 -31.09
N ARG A 40 10.22 14.39 -29.89
CA ARG A 40 8.90 13.76 -29.70
C ARG A 40 7.73 14.76 -29.74
N LEU A 41 8.00 16.04 -29.99
CA LEU A 41 6.98 17.08 -29.88
C LEU A 41 6.02 17.06 -31.06
N ARG A 42 4.79 17.53 -30.84
CA ARG A 42 3.88 17.88 -31.95
C ARG A 42 4.47 19.06 -32.71
N LEU A 43 4.55 18.91 -34.03
CA LEU A 43 5.04 19.96 -34.93
C LEU A 43 3.86 20.79 -35.43
N PRO A 44 4.03 22.11 -35.64
CA PRO A 44 3.06 22.91 -36.36
C PRO A 44 2.87 22.36 -37.79
N ALA A 45 1.63 22.23 -38.24
CA ALA A 45 1.32 21.61 -39.55
C ALA A 45 2.02 22.34 -40.71
N HIS A 46 2.03 23.68 -40.67
CA HIS A 46 2.68 24.51 -41.68
C HIS A 46 4.21 24.36 -41.71
N LEU A 47 4.85 24.01 -40.58
CA LEU A 47 6.28 23.68 -40.55
C LEU A 47 6.54 22.34 -41.24
N VAL A 48 5.69 21.35 -41.00
CA VAL A 48 5.79 20.05 -41.68
C VAL A 48 5.60 20.22 -43.19
N ASP A 49 4.57 20.96 -43.60
CA ASP A 49 4.30 21.23 -45.02
C ASP A 49 5.46 21.94 -45.71
N GLU A 50 6.08 22.92 -45.04
CA GLU A 50 7.27 23.61 -45.55
C GLU A 50 8.48 22.68 -45.67
N VAL A 51 8.69 21.76 -44.72
CA VAL A 51 9.75 20.75 -44.81
C VAL A 51 9.56 19.87 -46.06
N PHE A 52 8.34 19.39 -46.32
CA PHE A 52 8.04 18.64 -47.55
C PHE A 52 8.20 19.49 -48.82
N ALA A 53 7.73 20.74 -48.80
CA ALA A 53 7.83 21.65 -49.94
C ALA A 53 9.27 22.02 -50.29
N SER A 54 10.15 22.12 -49.29
CA SER A 54 11.56 22.47 -49.46
C SER A 54 12.37 21.39 -50.20
N GLY A 55 11.95 20.13 -50.11
CA GLY A 55 12.72 18.98 -50.61
C GLY A 55 14.10 18.81 -49.96
N ASP A 56 14.38 19.49 -48.84
CA ASP A 56 15.68 19.41 -48.17
C ASP A 56 15.88 18.03 -47.54
N ARG A 57 16.87 17.31 -48.05
CA ARG A 57 17.19 15.95 -47.66
C ARG A 57 17.49 15.81 -46.16
N GLU A 58 18.20 16.77 -45.57
CA GLU A 58 18.61 16.71 -44.16
C GLU A 58 17.40 16.92 -43.23
N LEU A 59 16.45 17.78 -43.62
CA LEU A 59 15.21 18.01 -42.88
C LEU A 59 14.27 16.79 -42.97
N LEU A 60 14.16 16.17 -44.16
CA LEU A 60 13.38 14.95 -44.34
C LEU A 60 13.95 13.76 -43.55
N GLU A 61 15.28 13.60 -43.52
CA GLU A 61 15.95 12.60 -42.68
C GLU A 61 15.75 12.87 -41.19
N ALA A 62 15.85 14.14 -40.77
CA ALA A 62 15.58 14.52 -39.38
C ALA A 62 14.14 14.24 -38.96
N LEU A 63 13.18 14.44 -39.88
CA LEU A 63 11.77 14.12 -39.65
C LEU A 63 11.53 12.60 -39.59
N ALA A 64 12.15 11.83 -40.48
CA ALA A 64 12.06 10.36 -40.52
C ALA A 64 12.70 9.70 -39.28
N GLY A 65 13.78 10.27 -38.75
CA GLY A 65 14.53 9.74 -37.60
C GLY A 65 13.96 10.12 -36.22
N ALA A 66 12.77 10.74 -36.18
CA ALA A 66 12.16 11.16 -34.93
C ALA A 66 11.78 9.97 -34.03
N ARG A 67 11.83 10.15 -32.70
CA ARG A 67 11.25 9.17 -31.77
C ARG A 67 9.73 9.37 -31.72
N VAL A 68 8.94 8.40 -32.15
CA VAL A 68 7.56 8.68 -32.58
C VAL A 68 6.47 8.29 -31.56
N GLY A 69 5.40 9.09 -31.48
CA GLY A 69 4.10 8.78 -30.89
C GLY A 69 2.98 8.79 -31.95
N ALA A 70 1.77 8.37 -31.59
CA ALA A 70 0.65 8.17 -32.53
C ALA A 70 0.29 9.44 -33.34
N GLU A 71 0.51 10.61 -32.78
CA GLU A 71 0.25 11.92 -33.42
C GLU A 71 1.09 12.20 -34.68
N ARG A 72 2.19 11.47 -34.93
CA ARG A 72 3.02 11.63 -36.13
C ARG A 72 2.80 10.53 -37.19
N GLN A 73 1.82 9.65 -37.00
CA GLN A 73 1.52 8.58 -37.96
C GLN A 73 1.31 9.08 -39.40
N ALA A 74 0.46 10.09 -39.60
CA ALA A 74 0.19 10.63 -40.92
C ALA A 74 1.45 11.19 -41.61
N VAL A 75 2.36 11.78 -40.83
CA VAL A 75 3.62 12.35 -41.35
C VAL A 75 4.57 11.24 -41.80
N MET A 76 4.67 10.14 -41.06
CA MET A 76 5.52 8.99 -41.43
C MET A 76 5.00 8.26 -42.66
N LEU A 77 3.67 8.12 -42.79
CA LEU A 77 3.06 7.54 -44.00
C LEU A 77 3.33 8.44 -45.23
N ARG A 78 3.20 9.77 -45.08
CA ARG A 78 3.56 10.73 -46.14
C ARG A 78 5.04 10.66 -46.53
N LEU A 79 5.95 10.35 -45.59
CA LEU A 79 7.36 10.09 -45.91
C LEU A 79 7.56 8.77 -46.66
N ALA A 80 6.84 7.71 -46.30
CA ALA A 80 6.89 6.42 -46.98
C ALA A 80 6.41 6.52 -48.44
N GLU A 81 5.37 7.31 -48.69
CA GLU A 81 4.81 7.59 -50.03
C GLU A 81 5.82 8.24 -51.00
N LEU A 82 6.89 8.88 -50.50
CA LEU A 82 7.95 9.43 -51.36
C LEU A 82 8.71 8.34 -52.13
N ALA A 83 8.64 7.08 -51.68
CA ALA A 83 9.37 5.93 -52.22
C ALA A 83 10.88 6.20 -52.39
N ASP A 84 11.47 6.88 -51.40
CA ASP A 84 12.89 7.26 -51.39
C ASP A 84 13.72 6.14 -50.71
N PRO A 85 14.60 5.44 -51.45
CA PRO A 85 15.39 4.34 -50.90
C PRO A 85 16.29 4.77 -49.74
N GLY A 86 16.72 6.03 -49.71
CA GLY A 86 17.57 6.56 -48.66
C GLY A 86 16.84 6.84 -47.35
N LEU A 87 15.51 6.96 -47.34
CA LEU A 87 14.71 7.11 -46.11
C LEU A 87 14.12 5.77 -45.63
N ALA A 88 13.98 4.82 -46.55
CA ALA A 88 13.23 3.60 -46.35
C ALA A 88 13.70 2.77 -45.15
N ARG A 89 15.01 2.57 -44.97
CA ARG A 89 15.54 1.84 -43.81
C ARG A 89 15.17 2.53 -42.50
N MET A 90 15.32 3.86 -42.43
CA MET A 90 15.05 4.63 -41.22
C MET A 90 13.56 4.54 -40.82
N LEU A 91 12.67 4.59 -41.81
CA LEU A 91 11.22 4.41 -41.61
C LEU A 91 10.87 2.97 -41.22
N TYR A 92 11.61 1.97 -41.73
CA TYR A 92 11.36 0.55 -41.46
C TYR A 92 11.86 0.07 -40.09
N GLU A 93 13.04 0.55 -39.66
CA GLU A 93 13.71 0.16 -38.41
C GLU A 93 13.10 0.85 -37.16
N GLY A 94 12.37 1.95 -37.35
CA GLY A 94 11.85 2.79 -36.27
C GLY A 94 11.10 2.01 -35.16
N PRO A 95 11.44 2.18 -33.88
CA PRO A 95 10.80 1.48 -32.78
C PRO A 95 9.39 2.06 -32.51
N LEU A 96 8.35 1.40 -33.02
CA LEU A 96 6.94 1.81 -32.88
C LEU A 96 6.09 0.75 -32.15
N PRO A 97 5.13 1.11 -31.30
CA PRO A 97 4.27 0.12 -30.64
C PRO A 97 3.14 -0.41 -31.55
N GLY A 98 2.83 -1.71 -31.45
CA GLY A 98 1.59 -2.32 -31.98
C GLY A 98 1.46 -2.38 -33.51
N SER A 99 0.20 -2.36 -33.98
CA SER A 99 -0.20 -2.50 -35.40
C SER A 99 0.34 -1.40 -36.32
N TRP A 100 0.54 -0.19 -35.81
CA TRP A 100 1.08 0.92 -36.60
C TRP A 100 2.48 0.63 -37.18
N ARG A 101 3.29 -0.16 -36.47
CA ARG A 101 4.60 -0.62 -36.99
C ARG A 101 4.42 -1.43 -38.28
N GLN A 102 3.42 -2.29 -38.33
CA GLN A 102 3.14 -3.15 -39.48
C GLN A 102 2.62 -2.32 -40.65
N ASP A 103 1.73 -1.35 -40.40
CA ASP A 103 1.18 -0.47 -41.43
C ASP A 103 2.27 0.38 -42.10
N LEU A 104 3.19 0.97 -41.32
CA LEU A 104 4.28 1.78 -41.87
C LEU A 104 5.27 0.92 -42.68
N ARG A 105 5.62 -0.27 -42.20
CA ARG A 105 6.50 -1.20 -42.92
C ARG A 105 5.87 -1.68 -44.22
N GLY A 106 4.57 -2.00 -44.19
CA GLY A 106 3.78 -2.30 -45.38
C GLY A 106 3.75 -1.14 -46.36
N ALA A 107 3.57 0.11 -45.89
CA ALA A 107 3.60 1.29 -46.74
C ALA A 107 4.97 1.52 -47.40
N VAL A 108 6.08 1.32 -46.67
CA VAL A 108 7.45 1.41 -47.23
C VAL A 108 7.67 0.37 -48.33
N LEU A 109 7.29 -0.89 -48.09
CA LEU A 109 7.45 -1.97 -49.08
C LEU A 109 6.51 -1.82 -50.27
N GLY A 110 5.26 -1.38 -50.05
CA GLY A 110 4.30 -1.07 -51.10
C GLY A 110 4.76 0.10 -51.97
N ALA A 111 5.33 1.14 -51.38
CA ALA A 111 5.94 2.25 -52.11
C ALA A 111 7.16 1.79 -52.92
N ALA A 112 7.98 0.88 -52.38
CA ALA A 112 9.11 0.28 -53.09
C ALA A 112 8.65 -0.52 -54.34
N ALA A 113 7.48 -1.16 -54.29
CA ALA A 113 6.92 -1.91 -55.41
C ALA A 113 6.60 -1.04 -56.65
N ALA A 114 6.46 0.28 -56.49
CA ALA A 114 6.29 1.21 -57.61
C ALA A 114 7.60 1.41 -58.41
N ARG A 115 8.77 1.24 -57.77
CA ARG A 115 10.11 1.43 -58.38
C ARG A 115 11.11 0.36 -57.88
N PRO A 116 10.87 -0.95 -58.10
CA PRO A 116 11.67 -2.03 -57.52
C PRO A 116 13.06 -2.21 -58.16
N ALA A 117 13.25 -1.62 -59.35
CA ALA A 117 14.50 -1.64 -60.10
C ALA A 117 15.48 -0.52 -59.66
N ASP A 118 15.09 0.38 -58.76
CA ASP A 118 16.00 1.42 -58.27
C ASP A 118 17.19 0.77 -57.51
N PRO A 119 18.45 1.01 -57.94
CA PRO A 119 19.61 0.40 -57.31
C PRO A 119 19.80 0.86 -55.85
N GLY A 120 19.21 1.99 -55.44
CA GLY A 120 19.27 2.52 -54.08
C GLY A 120 18.67 1.58 -53.04
N TRP A 121 17.70 0.74 -53.41
CA TRP A 121 17.14 -0.27 -52.49
C TRP A 121 18.18 -1.31 -52.05
N ARG A 122 19.13 -1.62 -52.94
CA ARG A 122 20.19 -2.63 -52.78
C ARG A 122 21.56 -2.01 -52.45
N ALA A 123 21.63 -0.71 -52.20
CA ALA A 123 22.86 -0.07 -51.78
C ALA A 123 23.32 -0.66 -50.42
N PRO A 124 24.64 -0.76 -50.16
CA PRO A 124 25.16 -1.20 -48.87
C PRO A 124 24.57 -0.38 -47.71
N GLY A 125 24.04 -1.05 -46.69
CA GLY A 125 23.34 -0.42 -45.57
C GLY A 125 21.90 0.05 -45.87
N GLY A 126 21.39 -0.19 -47.08
CA GLY A 126 20.01 0.10 -47.50
C GLY A 126 18.96 -0.89 -46.95
N LEU A 127 17.70 -0.75 -47.39
CA LEU A 127 16.59 -1.56 -46.88
C LEU A 127 16.75 -3.06 -47.17
N VAL A 128 17.18 -3.44 -48.39
CA VAL A 128 17.34 -4.86 -48.76
C VAL A 128 18.46 -5.52 -47.95
N ASP A 129 19.60 -4.84 -47.81
CA ASP A 129 20.73 -5.32 -47.01
C ASP A 129 20.34 -5.51 -45.53
N PHE A 130 19.56 -4.57 -44.97
CA PHE A 130 19.00 -4.71 -43.62
C PHE A 130 18.09 -5.94 -43.49
N LEU A 131 17.12 -6.12 -44.40
CA LEU A 131 16.17 -7.24 -44.34
C LEU A 131 16.85 -8.60 -44.49
N LEU A 132 17.87 -8.70 -45.34
CA LEU A 132 18.69 -9.92 -45.51
C LEU A 132 19.57 -10.23 -44.28
N SER A 133 19.80 -9.25 -43.41
CA SER A 133 20.51 -9.45 -42.13
C SER A 133 19.58 -9.71 -40.94
N ALA A 134 18.28 -9.44 -41.09
CA ALA A 134 17.30 -9.55 -40.01
C ALA A 134 16.95 -11.01 -39.68
N THR A 135 16.69 -11.28 -38.39
CA THR A 135 16.31 -12.61 -37.87
C THR A 135 15.05 -12.60 -37.00
N ALA A 136 14.58 -11.42 -36.59
CA ALA A 136 13.40 -11.28 -35.76
C ALA A 136 12.12 -11.38 -36.62
N SER A 137 11.14 -12.14 -36.15
CA SER A 137 9.86 -12.34 -36.86
C SER A 137 9.13 -11.02 -37.13
N ASP A 138 9.16 -10.07 -36.20
CA ASP A 138 8.48 -8.77 -36.34
C ASP A 138 8.99 -7.94 -37.53
N ASP A 139 10.28 -8.06 -37.85
CA ASP A 139 10.94 -7.33 -38.95
C ASP A 139 10.73 -8.00 -40.31
N LEU A 140 10.57 -9.32 -40.30
CA LEU A 140 10.47 -10.15 -41.50
C LEU A 140 9.02 -10.39 -41.97
N LEU A 141 8.03 -10.37 -41.06
CA LEU A 141 6.63 -10.63 -41.42
C LEU A 141 6.05 -9.64 -42.45
N PRO A 142 6.24 -8.30 -42.36
CA PRO A 142 5.82 -7.38 -43.42
C PRO A 142 6.50 -7.65 -44.77
N ALA A 143 7.70 -8.23 -44.74
CA ALA A 143 8.52 -8.47 -45.92
C ALA A 143 8.10 -9.70 -46.73
N LEU A 144 7.05 -10.42 -46.32
CA LEU A 144 6.43 -11.49 -47.13
C LEU A 144 5.93 -10.98 -48.49
N ASP A 145 5.49 -9.73 -48.55
CA ASP A 145 5.02 -9.06 -49.77
C ASP A 145 6.10 -8.17 -50.40
N ALA A 146 7.36 -8.29 -49.98
CA ALA A 146 8.41 -7.41 -50.47
C ALA A 146 8.61 -7.58 -51.99
N PRO A 147 8.85 -6.49 -52.74
CA PRO A 147 9.10 -6.56 -54.19
C PRO A 147 10.52 -7.05 -54.52
N PHE A 148 11.16 -7.76 -53.59
CA PHE A 148 12.54 -8.23 -53.64
C PHE A 148 12.56 -9.75 -53.40
N PRO A 149 12.60 -10.59 -54.45
CA PRO A 149 12.55 -12.05 -54.31
C PRO A 149 13.60 -12.63 -53.37
N GLU A 150 14.79 -12.03 -53.32
CA GLU A 150 15.86 -12.39 -52.40
C GLU A 150 15.48 -12.19 -50.92
N VAL A 151 14.69 -11.16 -50.62
CA VAL A 151 14.18 -10.90 -49.26
C VAL A 151 13.09 -11.90 -48.91
N VAL A 152 12.16 -12.16 -49.82
CA VAL A 152 11.06 -13.13 -49.59
C VAL A 152 11.62 -14.53 -49.32
N ARG A 153 12.65 -14.96 -50.08
CA ARG A 153 13.38 -16.21 -49.80
C ARG A 153 13.96 -16.22 -48.39
N HIS A 154 14.66 -15.15 -48.00
CA HIS A 154 15.26 -15.03 -46.66
C HIS A 154 14.20 -15.09 -45.54
N VAL A 155 13.02 -14.48 -45.73
CA VAL A 155 11.90 -14.57 -44.78
C VAL A 155 11.47 -16.03 -44.59
N ILE A 156 11.25 -16.78 -45.68
CA ILE A 156 10.88 -18.20 -45.61
C ILE A 156 11.99 -19.03 -44.95
N GLU A 157 13.26 -18.76 -45.24
CA GLU A 157 14.39 -19.47 -44.62
C GLU A 157 14.51 -19.24 -43.10
N LYS A 158 14.14 -18.05 -42.60
CA LYS A 158 14.29 -17.71 -41.18
C LYS A 158 13.07 -18.04 -40.33
N ILE A 159 11.86 -17.80 -40.85
CA ILE A 159 10.62 -17.94 -40.08
C ILE A 159 9.57 -18.83 -40.74
N GLY A 160 9.90 -19.52 -41.85
CA GLY A 160 8.95 -20.35 -42.60
C GLY A 160 8.19 -21.38 -41.76
N THR A 161 8.83 -22.00 -40.76
CA THR A 161 8.20 -22.99 -39.88
C THR A 161 7.16 -22.41 -38.93
N THR A 162 7.15 -21.10 -38.73
CA THR A 162 6.16 -20.39 -37.90
C THR A 162 5.07 -19.71 -38.72
N LEU A 163 5.17 -19.70 -40.05
CA LEU A 163 4.17 -19.13 -40.96
C LEU A 163 3.09 -20.16 -41.29
N ASP A 164 1.85 -19.69 -41.38
CA ASP A 164 0.74 -20.51 -41.85
C ASP A 164 0.74 -20.68 -43.39
N ILE A 165 -0.09 -21.60 -43.88
CA ILE A 165 -0.23 -21.89 -45.31
C ILE A 165 -0.63 -20.63 -46.12
N PRO A 166 -1.63 -19.82 -45.70
CA PRO A 166 -1.95 -18.55 -46.36
C PRO A 166 -0.75 -17.59 -46.51
N GLN A 167 0.03 -17.38 -45.45
CA GLN A 167 1.20 -16.50 -45.44
C GLN A 167 2.30 -17.01 -46.37
N GLN A 168 2.55 -18.33 -46.39
CA GLN A 168 3.52 -18.92 -47.31
C GLN A 168 3.06 -18.82 -48.77
N LEU A 169 1.76 -19.03 -49.05
CA LEU A 169 1.20 -18.84 -50.38
C LEU A 169 1.26 -17.36 -50.82
N LYS A 170 1.11 -16.42 -49.88
CA LYS A 170 1.25 -14.98 -50.12
C LYS A 170 2.68 -14.62 -50.55
N ALA A 171 3.69 -15.15 -49.84
CA ALA A 171 5.10 -15.03 -50.22
C ALA A 171 5.40 -15.65 -51.60
N CYS A 172 4.79 -16.80 -51.92
CA CYS A 172 4.93 -17.42 -53.24
C CYS A 172 4.37 -16.52 -54.35
N HIS A 173 3.22 -15.86 -54.10
CA HIS A 173 2.63 -14.92 -55.06
C HIS A 173 3.51 -13.67 -55.25
N ALA A 174 4.03 -13.08 -54.17
CA ALA A 174 4.99 -11.96 -54.28
C ALA A 174 6.25 -12.35 -55.07
N THR A 175 6.78 -13.55 -54.82
CA THR A 175 7.94 -14.10 -55.56
C THR A 175 7.63 -14.28 -57.04
N LEU A 176 6.44 -14.76 -57.40
CA LEU A 176 6.02 -14.87 -58.79
C LEU A 176 5.88 -13.49 -59.46
N THR A 177 5.24 -12.55 -58.77
CA THR A 177 4.98 -11.19 -59.29
C THR A 177 6.25 -10.41 -59.57
N HIS A 178 7.27 -10.55 -58.71
CA HIS A 178 8.50 -9.75 -58.78
C HIS A 178 9.74 -10.51 -59.28
N GLY A 179 9.78 -11.84 -59.15
CA GLY A 179 10.91 -12.70 -59.55
C GLY A 179 10.60 -13.69 -60.67
N GLY A 180 9.32 -13.88 -61.01
CA GLY A 180 8.89 -14.80 -62.06
C GLY A 180 8.96 -16.28 -61.67
N VAL A 181 8.67 -17.15 -62.65
CA VAL A 181 8.49 -18.60 -62.43
C VAL A 181 9.76 -19.30 -61.97
N ALA A 182 10.94 -18.84 -62.39
CA ALA A 182 12.22 -19.44 -62.00
C ALA A 182 12.52 -19.25 -60.51
N GLU A 183 12.28 -18.04 -59.96
CA GLU A 183 12.46 -17.76 -58.54
C GLU A 183 11.40 -18.46 -57.69
N LEU A 184 10.17 -18.57 -58.19
CA LEU A 184 9.10 -19.35 -57.57
C LEU A 184 9.48 -20.84 -57.46
N ALA A 185 10.02 -21.43 -58.54
CA ALA A 185 10.46 -22.83 -58.55
C ALA A 185 11.64 -23.06 -57.59
N ALA A 186 12.57 -22.12 -57.49
CA ALA A 186 13.67 -22.18 -56.53
C ALA A 186 13.19 -22.13 -55.06
N LEU A 187 12.05 -21.45 -54.80
CA LEU A 187 11.46 -21.38 -53.46
C LEU A 187 10.94 -22.76 -53.00
N ALA A 188 10.45 -23.61 -53.91
CA ALA A 188 9.98 -24.97 -53.60
C ALA A 188 11.06 -25.91 -53.06
N GLU A 189 12.33 -25.60 -53.33
CA GLU A 189 13.48 -26.37 -52.86
C GLU A 189 13.94 -25.93 -51.46
N VAL A 190 13.32 -24.89 -50.89
CA VAL A 190 13.60 -24.44 -49.52
C VAL A 190 12.90 -25.37 -48.51
N PRO A 191 13.62 -25.98 -47.56
CA PRO A 191 13.08 -27.03 -46.68
C PRO A 191 12.07 -26.53 -45.64
N PHE A 192 11.84 -25.22 -45.57
CA PHE A 192 10.99 -24.56 -44.58
C PHE A 192 9.58 -24.23 -45.09
N LEU A 193 9.27 -24.56 -46.35
CA LEU A 193 7.90 -24.52 -46.87
C LEU A 193 7.10 -25.73 -46.38
N HIS A 194 5.82 -25.50 -46.08
CA HIS A 194 4.88 -26.57 -45.79
C HIS A 194 4.73 -27.46 -47.03
N SER A 195 4.67 -28.79 -46.84
CA SER A 195 4.61 -29.75 -47.95
C SER A 195 3.45 -29.46 -48.92
N ALA A 196 2.29 -29.11 -48.39
CA ALA A 196 1.12 -28.69 -49.18
C ALA A 196 1.40 -27.45 -50.05
N VAL A 197 2.17 -26.48 -49.56
CA VAL A 197 2.57 -25.28 -50.32
C VAL A 197 3.60 -25.66 -51.37
N THR A 198 4.57 -26.51 -51.04
CA THR A 198 5.57 -27.02 -51.99
C THR A 198 4.91 -27.71 -53.19
N ASP A 199 3.88 -28.52 -52.97
CA ASP A 199 3.14 -29.20 -54.03
C ASP A 199 2.37 -28.20 -54.91
N VAL A 200 1.75 -27.18 -54.31
CA VAL A 200 1.09 -26.08 -55.03
C VAL A 200 2.09 -25.28 -55.87
N VAL A 201 3.28 -25.00 -55.35
CA VAL A 201 4.33 -24.27 -56.06
C VAL A 201 4.85 -25.08 -57.25
N ARG A 202 5.06 -26.39 -57.09
CA ARG A 202 5.45 -27.29 -58.20
C ARG A 202 4.37 -27.36 -59.28
N LEU A 203 3.11 -27.40 -58.87
CA LEU A 203 1.98 -27.35 -59.80
C LEU A 203 1.92 -26.01 -60.54
N ALA A 204 2.10 -24.89 -59.83
CA ALA A 204 2.12 -23.56 -60.42
C ALA A 204 3.29 -23.38 -61.40
N ALA A 205 4.48 -23.87 -61.07
CA ALA A 205 5.66 -23.78 -61.94
C ALA A 205 5.51 -24.59 -63.25
N ALA A 206 4.71 -25.65 -63.25
CA ALA A 206 4.42 -26.47 -64.43
C ALA A 206 3.17 -26.00 -65.21
N ALA A 207 2.39 -25.06 -64.66
CA ALA A 207 1.16 -24.58 -65.26
C ALA A 207 1.42 -23.52 -66.34
N GLN A 208 0.49 -23.44 -67.31
CA GLN A 208 0.52 -22.39 -68.32
C GLN A 208 0.16 -21.01 -67.74
N ASP A 209 -0.58 -20.98 -66.62
CA ASP A 209 -0.87 -19.79 -65.82
C ASP A 209 -0.56 -20.06 -64.33
N PRO A 210 0.68 -19.81 -63.90
CA PRO A 210 1.12 -20.02 -62.52
C PRO A 210 0.37 -19.13 -61.50
N ALA A 211 -0.05 -17.93 -61.90
CA ALA A 211 -0.72 -16.98 -61.01
C ALA A 211 -2.12 -17.47 -60.65
N ALA A 212 -2.89 -17.96 -61.63
CA ALA A 212 -4.21 -18.52 -61.41
C ALA A 212 -4.20 -19.74 -60.47
N VAL A 213 -3.13 -20.55 -60.49
CA VAL A 213 -2.96 -21.70 -59.58
C VAL A 213 -2.72 -21.22 -58.14
N LEU A 214 -1.83 -20.25 -57.94
CA LEU A 214 -1.55 -19.69 -56.62
C LEU A 214 -2.76 -18.95 -56.05
N GLU A 215 -3.45 -18.13 -56.84
CA GLU A 215 -4.67 -17.42 -56.41
C GLU A 215 -5.81 -18.37 -56.05
N ARG A 216 -5.92 -19.51 -56.74
CA ARG A 216 -6.89 -20.55 -56.39
C ARG A 216 -6.51 -21.22 -55.08
N ALA A 217 -5.24 -21.56 -54.88
CA ALA A 217 -4.77 -22.16 -53.63
C ALA A 217 -4.91 -21.20 -52.44
N GLN A 218 -4.62 -19.91 -52.63
CA GLN A 218 -4.84 -18.86 -51.64
C GLN A 218 -6.31 -18.72 -51.28
N ARG A 219 -7.21 -18.72 -52.27
CA ARG A 219 -8.66 -18.70 -52.01
C ARG A 219 -9.12 -19.91 -51.24
N VAL A 220 -8.69 -21.12 -51.62
CA VAL A 220 -9.06 -22.35 -50.89
C VAL A 220 -8.50 -22.35 -49.47
N ALA A 221 -7.26 -21.88 -49.26
CA ALA A 221 -6.65 -21.77 -47.94
C ALA A 221 -7.29 -20.68 -47.08
N ALA A 222 -7.68 -19.55 -47.69
CA ALA A 222 -8.42 -18.48 -47.04
C ALA A 222 -9.87 -18.87 -46.74
N GLU A 223 -10.52 -19.65 -47.61
CA GLU A 223 -11.86 -20.20 -47.41
C GLU A 223 -11.85 -21.22 -46.26
N ALA A 224 -10.87 -22.13 -46.20
CA ALA A 224 -10.69 -23.05 -45.08
C ALA A 224 -10.37 -22.32 -43.76
N ALA A 225 -9.50 -21.29 -43.79
CA ALA A 225 -9.25 -20.43 -42.64
C ALA A 225 -10.49 -19.61 -42.24
N SER A 226 -11.32 -19.20 -43.21
CA SER A 226 -12.56 -18.46 -42.99
C SER A 226 -13.74 -19.32 -42.53
N GLU A 227 -13.75 -20.62 -42.84
CA GLU A 227 -14.71 -21.60 -42.33
C GLU A 227 -14.39 -21.96 -40.87
N ASP A 228 -13.10 -22.03 -40.51
CA ASP A 228 -12.62 -22.06 -39.12
C ASP A 228 -12.93 -20.74 -38.37
N GLU A 229 -12.83 -19.57 -39.02
CA GLU A 229 -13.24 -18.27 -38.46
C GLU A 229 -14.77 -18.08 -38.38
N ALA A 230 -15.57 -18.56 -39.35
CA ALA A 230 -17.03 -18.38 -39.39
C ALA A 230 -17.77 -19.27 -38.36
N ALA A 231 -17.16 -20.38 -37.93
CA ALA A 231 -17.61 -21.14 -36.76
C ALA A 231 -17.35 -20.39 -35.43
N SER A 232 -16.49 -19.36 -35.44
CA SER A 232 -16.06 -18.61 -34.25
C SER A 232 -16.78 -17.26 -34.02
N VAL A 233 -17.63 -16.79 -34.95
CA VAL A 233 -18.28 -15.46 -34.90
C VAL A 233 -19.68 -15.48 -34.24
N GLY A 234 -20.18 -16.64 -33.86
CA GLY A 234 -21.56 -16.85 -33.44
C GLY A 234 -21.90 -16.72 -31.95
N GLU A 235 -21.15 -16.02 -31.09
CA GLU A 235 -21.64 -15.52 -29.78
C GLU A 235 -20.55 -14.76 -29.01
N THR A 236 -20.49 -13.44 -29.12
CA THR A 236 -20.19 -12.49 -28.03
C THR A 236 -20.07 -11.05 -28.55
N ALA A 237 -21.21 -10.35 -28.64
CA ALA A 237 -21.21 -8.92 -28.31
C ALA A 237 -21.21 -8.82 -26.78
N SER A 238 -20.27 -8.05 -26.23
CA SER A 238 -20.09 -7.71 -24.80
C SER A 238 -19.06 -8.53 -24.01
N SER A 239 -17.77 -8.24 -24.23
CA SER A 239 -16.76 -8.47 -23.19
C SER A 239 -15.57 -7.52 -23.33
N GLY A 240 -15.60 -6.42 -22.57
CA GLY A 240 -14.39 -5.77 -22.04
C GLY A 240 -13.81 -6.50 -20.82
N GLU A 241 -14.25 -7.73 -20.54
CA GLU A 241 -13.90 -8.57 -19.39
C GLU A 241 -12.94 -9.74 -19.71
N LYS A 242 -12.48 -9.93 -20.96
CA LYS A 242 -11.74 -11.13 -21.41
C LYS A 242 -10.21 -11.03 -21.46
N ALA A 243 -9.58 -10.01 -20.86
CA ALA A 243 -8.11 -9.92 -20.83
C ALA A 243 -7.44 -10.94 -19.88
N SER A 244 -8.22 -11.78 -19.19
CA SER A 244 -7.79 -12.91 -18.36
C SER A 244 -7.91 -14.29 -19.06
N HIS A 245 -8.28 -14.35 -20.34
CA HIS A 245 -8.61 -15.63 -21.04
C HIS A 245 -7.52 -16.23 -21.94
N ASP A 246 -6.47 -15.50 -22.36
CA ASP A 246 -5.47 -16.07 -23.29
C ASP A 246 -4.37 -16.93 -22.63
N GLU A 247 -4.26 -16.94 -21.31
CA GLU A 247 -3.58 -18.02 -20.58
C GLU A 247 -4.46 -19.28 -20.41
N ALA A 248 -5.73 -19.24 -20.85
CA ALA A 248 -6.68 -20.34 -20.75
C ALA A 248 -6.78 -21.19 -22.02
N ALA A 249 -6.58 -20.64 -23.23
CA ALA A 249 -6.74 -21.40 -24.47
C ALA A 249 -5.60 -22.40 -24.75
N THR A 250 -4.37 -22.16 -24.24
CA THR A 250 -3.31 -23.19 -24.26
C THR A 250 -3.60 -24.36 -23.30
N ARG A 251 -4.57 -24.22 -22.40
CA ARG A 251 -4.94 -25.25 -21.41
C ARG A 251 -6.15 -26.10 -21.83
N GLU A 252 -6.96 -25.69 -22.80
CA GLU A 252 -8.13 -26.48 -23.25
C GLU A 252 -7.77 -27.56 -24.29
N ALA A 253 -6.69 -27.40 -25.07
CA ALA A 253 -6.23 -28.47 -25.99
C ALA A 253 -5.56 -29.67 -25.26
N GLU A 254 -5.22 -29.55 -23.98
CA GLU A 254 -4.76 -30.68 -23.14
C GLU A 254 -5.93 -31.43 -22.45
N GLU A 255 -7.16 -30.90 -22.50
CA GLU A 255 -8.30 -31.38 -21.68
C GLU A 255 -9.14 -32.49 -22.35
N ASP A 256 -8.91 -32.79 -23.65
CA ASP A 256 -9.58 -33.88 -24.40
C ASP A 256 -8.66 -35.08 -24.73
N ALA A 257 -7.43 -35.11 -24.21
CA ALA A 257 -6.60 -36.32 -24.23
C ALA A 257 -7.05 -37.30 -23.12
N PRO A 258 -7.19 -38.62 -23.39
CA PRO A 258 -7.59 -39.56 -22.35
C PRO A 258 -6.61 -39.50 -21.18
N PRO A 259 -7.10 -39.51 -19.92
CA PRO A 259 -6.23 -39.39 -18.76
C PRO A 259 -5.19 -40.53 -18.78
N PRO A 260 -3.92 -40.26 -18.44
CA PRO A 260 -2.90 -41.30 -18.44
C PRO A 260 -3.29 -42.41 -17.48
N THR A 261 -3.22 -43.66 -17.93
CA THR A 261 -3.52 -44.88 -17.15
C THR A 261 -2.31 -45.80 -17.10
N GLY A 262 -2.24 -46.69 -16.10
CA GLY A 262 -1.20 -47.71 -16.00
C GLY A 262 0.20 -47.13 -15.78
N ASP A 263 1.21 -47.68 -16.47
CA ASP A 263 2.61 -47.29 -16.31
C ASP A 263 2.91 -45.85 -16.74
N GLU A 264 2.14 -45.31 -17.71
CA GLU A 264 2.28 -43.93 -18.16
C GLU A 264 1.86 -42.92 -17.06
N LEU A 265 0.85 -43.27 -16.27
CA LEU A 265 0.46 -42.48 -15.10
C LEU A 265 1.58 -42.47 -14.05
N VAL A 266 2.16 -43.64 -13.76
CA VAL A 266 3.28 -43.78 -12.81
C VAL A 266 4.48 -42.93 -13.25
N ARG A 267 4.82 -42.99 -14.54
CA ARG A 267 5.93 -42.21 -15.12
C ARG A 267 5.69 -40.71 -15.00
N ARG A 268 4.53 -40.21 -15.43
CA ARG A 268 4.17 -38.79 -15.34
C ARG A 268 4.09 -38.28 -13.90
N LEU A 269 3.60 -39.10 -12.97
CA LEU A 269 3.63 -38.77 -11.54
C LEU A 269 5.07 -38.64 -11.03
N ARG A 270 6.01 -39.50 -11.46
CA ARG A 270 7.42 -39.39 -11.03
C ARG A 270 8.12 -38.14 -11.60
N GLU A 271 7.75 -37.71 -12.80
CA GLU A 271 8.32 -36.53 -13.49
C GLU A 271 7.70 -35.19 -13.02
N LEU A 272 6.64 -35.23 -12.21
CA LEU A 272 5.94 -34.04 -11.74
C LEU A 272 6.82 -33.20 -10.78
N THR A 273 7.36 -32.10 -11.29
CA THR A 273 8.26 -31.19 -10.54
C THR A 273 7.64 -29.84 -10.18
N GLN A 274 6.65 -29.34 -10.95
CA GLN A 274 5.92 -28.08 -10.68
C GLN A 274 4.46 -28.12 -11.21
N GLY A 275 3.55 -27.34 -10.61
CA GLY A 275 2.15 -27.17 -11.06
C GLY A 275 1.12 -28.00 -10.29
N TYR A 276 0.37 -27.38 -9.37
CA TYR A 276 -0.61 -28.06 -8.50
C TYR A 276 -2.05 -28.13 -9.08
N GLY A 277 -2.36 -27.37 -10.13
CA GLY A 277 -3.76 -27.03 -10.43
C GLY A 277 -4.46 -27.81 -11.56
N LYS A 278 -3.74 -28.56 -12.41
CA LYS A 278 -4.30 -29.13 -13.65
C LYS A 278 -3.67 -30.47 -14.08
N PHE A 279 -3.38 -31.39 -13.15
CA PHE A 279 -2.95 -32.74 -13.56
C PHE A 279 -4.17 -33.65 -13.74
N PRO A 280 -4.45 -34.18 -14.94
CA PRO A 280 -5.62 -35.02 -15.18
C PRO A 280 -5.45 -36.40 -14.52
N LEU A 281 -6.07 -36.57 -13.35
CA LEU A 281 -6.20 -37.87 -12.68
C LEU A 281 -7.52 -38.53 -13.08
N GLY A 282 -7.48 -39.39 -14.09
CA GLY A 282 -8.62 -40.20 -14.54
C GLY A 282 -8.99 -41.35 -13.61
N ALA A 283 -9.44 -42.47 -14.19
CA ALA A 283 -9.63 -43.72 -13.45
C ALA A 283 -8.25 -44.23 -12.95
N VAL A 284 -8.06 -44.22 -11.64
CA VAL A 284 -6.80 -44.59 -10.99
C VAL A 284 -6.84 -46.07 -10.60
N ASP A 285 -5.80 -46.82 -11.00
CA ASP A 285 -5.55 -48.16 -10.48
C ASP A 285 -4.78 -48.07 -9.15
N TRP A 286 -5.51 -48.17 -8.05
CA TRP A 286 -4.95 -48.07 -6.71
C TRP A 286 -4.02 -49.22 -6.35
N GLU A 287 -4.25 -50.43 -6.87
CA GLU A 287 -3.39 -51.59 -6.61
C GLU A 287 -2.02 -51.40 -7.25
N LEU A 288 -2.00 -50.91 -8.51
CA LEU A 288 -0.78 -50.56 -9.21
C LEU A 288 0.01 -49.46 -8.49
N LEU A 289 -0.66 -48.36 -8.11
CA LEU A 289 0.02 -47.25 -7.43
C LEU A 289 0.56 -47.66 -6.05
N LEU A 290 -0.14 -48.52 -5.31
CA LEU A 290 0.34 -49.06 -4.04
C LEU A 290 1.56 -49.96 -4.24
N ALA A 291 1.54 -50.84 -5.25
CA ALA A 291 2.68 -51.69 -5.58
C ALA A 291 3.90 -50.85 -5.98
N GLU A 292 3.70 -49.82 -6.82
CA GLU A 292 4.76 -48.93 -7.27
C GLU A 292 5.31 -48.04 -6.15
N HIS A 293 4.46 -47.54 -5.25
CA HIS A 293 4.90 -46.81 -4.07
C HIS A 293 5.72 -47.69 -3.11
N LYS A 294 5.34 -48.96 -2.95
CA LYS A 294 6.10 -49.95 -2.16
C LYS A 294 7.45 -50.27 -2.81
N ARG A 295 7.51 -50.34 -4.14
CA ARG A 295 8.74 -50.57 -4.91
C ARG A 295 9.68 -49.38 -4.81
N GLU A 296 9.17 -48.19 -5.08
CA GLU A 296 9.93 -46.94 -5.01
C GLU A 296 9.01 -45.79 -4.57
N PRO A 297 9.18 -45.24 -3.34
CA PRO A 297 8.27 -44.25 -2.78
C PRO A 297 8.15 -42.98 -3.62
N PHE A 298 6.92 -42.64 -3.98
CA PHE A 298 6.61 -41.39 -4.67
C PHE A 298 7.12 -40.14 -3.94
N PRO A 299 7.54 -39.08 -4.68
CA PRO A 299 7.82 -37.77 -4.13
C PRO A 299 6.60 -37.10 -3.47
N TRP A 300 6.83 -36.02 -2.73
CA TRP A 300 5.76 -35.32 -1.98
C TRP A 300 4.64 -34.78 -2.89
N LEU A 301 5.00 -34.15 -4.02
CA LEU A 301 4.03 -33.54 -4.93
C LEU A 301 2.98 -34.56 -5.45
N PRO A 302 3.40 -35.71 -6.00
CA PRO A 302 2.48 -36.81 -6.35
C PRO A 302 1.68 -37.35 -5.17
N LEU A 303 2.31 -37.54 -4.00
CA LEU A 303 1.60 -38.03 -2.83
C LEU A 303 0.49 -37.08 -2.38
N LYS A 304 0.71 -35.76 -2.42
CA LYS A 304 -0.34 -34.78 -2.11
C LYS A 304 -1.48 -34.81 -3.12
N LEU A 305 -1.16 -34.93 -4.40
CA LEU A 305 -2.14 -35.00 -5.47
C LEU A 305 -2.99 -36.28 -5.38
N LEU A 306 -2.38 -37.43 -5.09
CA LEU A 306 -3.12 -38.68 -4.86
C LEU A 306 -3.97 -38.59 -3.59
N ALA A 307 -3.43 -38.02 -2.51
CA ALA A 307 -4.16 -37.87 -1.24
C ALA A 307 -5.37 -36.94 -1.36
N SER A 308 -5.40 -35.97 -2.30
CA SER A 308 -6.57 -35.11 -2.47
C SER A 308 -7.79 -35.82 -3.07
N ARG A 309 -7.67 -37.09 -3.49
CA ARG A 309 -8.79 -37.87 -3.99
C ARG A 309 -9.56 -38.54 -2.84
N PRO A 310 -10.91 -38.44 -2.80
CA PRO A 310 -11.72 -39.06 -1.76
C PRO A 310 -11.62 -40.60 -1.69
N ASP A 311 -11.29 -41.27 -2.80
CA ASP A 311 -11.14 -42.72 -2.92
C ASP A 311 -9.70 -43.22 -2.66
N CYS A 312 -8.80 -42.35 -2.21
CA CYS A 312 -7.39 -42.67 -1.98
C CYS A 312 -7.21 -43.67 -0.81
N PRO A 313 -6.46 -44.77 -0.99
CA PRO A 313 -6.17 -45.74 0.07
C PRO A 313 -5.42 -45.15 1.27
N ASP A 314 -5.75 -45.66 2.46
CA ASP A 314 -5.16 -45.26 3.75
C ASP A 314 -3.62 -45.21 3.73
N GLU A 315 -2.97 -46.20 3.11
CA GLU A 315 -1.51 -46.28 3.03
C GLU A 315 -0.87 -45.06 2.34
N LEU A 316 -1.49 -44.56 1.26
CA LEU A 316 -0.98 -43.41 0.52
C LEU A 316 -1.27 -42.10 1.26
N VAL A 317 -2.42 -42.00 1.93
CA VAL A 317 -2.76 -40.86 2.80
C VAL A 317 -1.79 -40.77 3.98
N LEU A 318 -1.48 -41.91 4.63
CA LEU A 318 -0.48 -41.99 5.69
C LEU A 318 0.91 -41.59 5.19
N ALA A 319 1.30 -42.04 3.99
CA ALA A 319 2.57 -41.66 3.37
C ALA A 319 2.63 -40.15 3.06
N ALA A 320 1.55 -39.57 2.54
CA ALA A 320 1.44 -38.13 2.29
C ALA A 320 1.51 -37.32 3.60
N PHE A 321 0.80 -37.75 4.64
CA PHE A 321 0.80 -37.09 5.95
C PHE A 321 2.15 -37.14 6.66
N ARG A 322 2.91 -38.24 6.51
CA ARG A 322 4.28 -38.34 7.06
C ARG A 322 5.23 -37.34 6.41
N ARG A 323 5.04 -37.02 5.12
CA ARG A 323 5.86 -36.04 4.38
C ARG A 323 5.43 -34.60 4.59
N SER A 324 4.14 -34.34 4.78
CA SER A 324 3.59 -33.02 5.08
C SER A 324 2.54 -33.11 6.16
N SER A 325 2.68 -32.27 7.17
CA SER A 325 1.74 -32.16 8.28
C SER A 325 0.35 -31.63 7.92
N ARG A 326 0.12 -31.26 6.66
CA ARG A 326 -1.17 -30.77 6.16
C ARG A 326 -1.59 -31.59 4.95
N LEU A 327 -2.72 -32.27 5.10
CA LEU A 327 -3.43 -32.94 4.01
C LEU A 327 -4.36 -31.94 3.30
N PRO A 328 -4.58 -32.08 1.98
CA PRO A 328 -5.65 -31.38 1.29
C PRO A 328 -7.02 -31.57 1.95
N ASP A 329 -7.88 -30.56 1.91
CA ASP A 329 -9.22 -30.58 2.52
C ASP A 329 -10.15 -31.64 1.93
N THR A 330 -9.85 -32.17 0.73
CA THR A 330 -10.60 -33.25 0.08
C THR A 330 -10.08 -34.65 0.42
N SER A 331 -8.98 -34.76 1.16
CA SER A 331 -8.36 -36.06 1.47
C SER A 331 -9.21 -36.87 2.43
N PRO A 332 -9.30 -38.20 2.29
CA PRO A 332 -9.95 -39.03 3.28
C PRO A 332 -9.18 -38.98 4.62
N LEU A 333 -9.89 -39.24 5.71
CA LEU A 333 -9.39 -39.15 7.08
C LEU A 333 -9.40 -40.52 7.76
N PRO A 334 -8.45 -41.40 7.42
CA PRO A 334 -8.41 -42.74 8.00
C PRO A 334 -8.05 -42.72 9.48
N TRP A 335 -8.71 -43.58 10.27
CA TRP A 335 -8.48 -43.72 11.72
C TRP A 335 -7.00 -43.96 12.07
N ARG A 336 -6.29 -44.68 11.20
CA ARG A 336 -4.87 -45.02 11.36
C ARG A 336 -3.96 -43.79 11.50
N LEU A 337 -4.37 -42.61 11.01
CA LEU A 337 -3.65 -41.36 11.23
C LEU A 337 -3.50 -41.03 12.72
N LEU A 338 -4.52 -41.33 13.52
CA LEU A 338 -4.53 -41.05 14.95
C LEU A 338 -3.78 -42.11 15.76
N THR A 339 -3.84 -43.39 15.35
CA THR A 339 -3.31 -44.51 16.14
C THR A 339 -1.87 -44.92 15.80
N GLU A 340 -1.43 -44.75 14.54
CA GLU A 340 -0.08 -45.13 14.11
C GLU A 340 0.95 -44.00 14.24
N THR A 341 0.51 -42.76 14.43
CA THR A 341 1.40 -41.62 14.64
C THR A 341 1.79 -41.53 16.11
N ASP A 342 3.08 -41.39 16.43
CA ASP A 342 3.52 -41.11 17.80
C ASP A 342 3.39 -39.60 18.10
N TRP A 343 2.46 -39.25 19.00
CA TRP A 343 2.13 -37.87 19.36
C TRP A 343 2.95 -37.32 20.54
N LYS A 344 4.01 -38.00 20.98
CA LYS A 344 4.81 -37.58 22.16
C LYS A 344 5.56 -36.27 21.96
N ASP A 345 6.06 -35.99 20.76
CA ASP A 345 6.91 -34.82 20.48
C ASP A 345 6.09 -33.52 20.35
N GLY A 346 6.61 -32.44 20.96
CA GLY A 346 5.90 -31.15 21.05
C GLY A 346 5.55 -30.49 19.70
N TYR A 347 6.29 -30.80 18.64
CA TYR A 347 6.07 -30.29 17.28
C TYR A 347 4.80 -30.84 16.61
N HIS A 348 4.12 -31.82 17.21
CA HIS A 348 2.92 -32.43 16.64
C HIS A 348 1.60 -31.92 17.23
N HIS A 349 1.62 -31.01 18.21
CA HIS A 349 0.38 -30.49 18.84
C HIS A 349 -0.54 -29.82 17.81
N ASP A 350 -0.03 -28.88 17.03
CA ASP A 350 -0.83 -28.17 16.02
C ASP A 350 -1.35 -29.11 14.93
N ARG A 351 -0.58 -30.16 14.62
CA ARG A 351 -0.94 -31.18 13.63
C ARG A 351 -2.13 -32.01 14.10
N LEU A 352 -2.06 -32.51 15.34
CA LEU A 352 -3.15 -33.27 15.96
C LEU A 352 -4.40 -32.39 16.12
N ALA A 353 -4.24 -31.14 16.57
CA ALA A 353 -5.35 -30.21 16.73
C ALA A 353 -6.04 -29.88 15.39
N HIS A 354 -5.30 -29.81 14.30
CA HIS A 354 -5.89 -29.62 12.97
C HIS A 354 -6.64 -30.86 12.49
N LEU A 355 -6.05 -32.06 12.65
CA LEU A 355 -6.69 -33.33 12.30
C LEU A 355 -7.96 -33.58 13.10
N LEU A 356 -7.93 -33.39 14.42
CA LEU A 356 -9.09 -33.60 15.29
C LEU A 356 -10.22 -32.61 14.97
N ARG A 357 -9.90 -31.31 14.79
CA ARG A 357 -10.89 -30.31 14.34
C ARG A 357 -11.60 -30.76 13.08
N ARG A 358 -10.81 -31.13 12.07
CA ARG A 358 -11.35 -31.51 10.77
C ARG A 358 -12.19 -32.79 10.86
N GLY A 359 -11.64 -33.86 11.43
CA GLY A 359 -12.31 -35.15 11.46
C GLY A 359 -13.50 -35.24 12.42
N ILE A 360 -13.52 -34.48 13.52
CA ILE A 360 -14.70 -34.38 14.40
C ILE A 360 -15.83 -33.64 13.66
N ARG A 361 -15.51 -32.51 13.00
CA ARG A 361 -16.46 -31.72 12.21
C ARG A 361 -17.04 -32.50 11.03
N GLU A 362 -16.22 -33.31 10.36
CA GLU A 362 -16.63 -34.17 9.22
C GLU A 362 -17.27 -35.49 9.67
N GLY A 363 -17.32 -35.78 10.98
CA GLY A 363 -17.85 -37.03 11.53
C GLY A 363 -16.97 -38.27 11.32
N ALA A 364 -15.79 -38.11 10.71
CA ALA A 364 -14.82 -39.18 10.51
C ALA A 364 -14.20 -39.69 11.83
N TYR A 365 -14.11 -38.84 12.84
CA TYR A 365 -13.54 -39.16 14.16
C TYR A 365 -14.58 -38.99 15.28
N PRO A 366 -15.30 -40.06 15.65
CA PRO A 366 -16.20 -40.05 16.81
C PRO A 366 -15.43 -39.72 18.10
N VAL A 367 -15.92 -38.74 18.86
CA VAL A 367 -15.20 -38.18 20.01
C VAL A 367 -14.99 -39.21 21.12
N ASP A 368 -16.00 -40.04 21.39
CA ASP A 368 -15.95 -41.17 22.33
C ASP A 368 -14.81 -42.13 22.01
N ARG A 369 -14.67 -42.48 20.72
CA ARG A 369 -13.59 -43.35 20.25
C ARG A 369 -12.22 -42.67 20.35
N VAL A 370 -12.13 -41.37 20.06
CA VAL A 370 -10.88 -40.61 20.19
C VAL A 370 -10.40 -40.62 21.63
N LEU A 371 -11.30 -40.40 22.59
CA LEU A 371 -10.99 -40.39 24.02
C LEU A 371 -10.61 -41.78 24.55
N ALA A 372 -11.15 -42.84 23.97
CA ALA A 372 -10.91 -44.22 24.40
C ALA A 372 -9.64 -44.84 23.81
N GLU A 373 -9.28 -44.54 22.57
CA GLU A 373 -8.20 -45.26 21.84
C GLU A 373 -6.94 -44.43 21.56
N VAL A 374 -7.03 -43.08 21.51
CA VAL A 374 -5.90 -42.24 21.07
C VAL A 374 -5.02 -41.84 22.26
N ARG A 375 -3.70 -41.87 22.04
CA ARG A 375 -2.67 -41.64 23.06
C ARG A 375 -1.62 -40.63 22.59
N PRO A 376 -0.97 -39.88 23.52
CA PRO A 376 -1.23 -39.85 24.95
C PRO A 376 -2.35 -38.86 25.32
N ALA A 377 -3.08 -39.15 26.40
CA ALA A 377 -4.23 -38.38 26.89
C ALA A 377 -3.97 -36.87 26.97
N SER A 378 -2.81 -36.46 27.51
CA SER A 378 -2.46 -35.05 27.68
C SER A 378 -2.40 -34.27 26.35
N ARG A 379 -1.96 -34.92 25.27
CA ARG A 379 -1.88 -34.33 23.93
C ARG A 379 -3.24 -34.33 23.24
N VAL A 380 -4.00 -35.42 23.37
CA VAL A 380 -5.36 -35.51 22.84
C VAL A 380 -6.23 -34.43 23.46
N LEU A 381 -6.30 -34.37 24.79
CA LEU A 381 -7.10 -33.40 25.52
C LEU A 381 -6.67 -31.95 25.28
N ALA A 382 -5.37 -31.68 25.11
CA ALA A 382 -4.92 -30.34 24.72
C ALA A 382 -5.35 -29.94 23.30
N SER A 383 -5.53 -30.91 22.41
CA SER A 383 -5.74 -30.70 20.97
C SER A 383 -7.22 -30.76 20.56
N LEU A 384 -8.13 -31.08 21.49
CA LEU A 384 -9.56 -31.09 21.24
C LEU A 384 -10.09 -29.68 20.96
N PRO A 385 -11.11 -29.54 20.12
CA PRO A 385 -11.58 -28.23 19.71
C PRO A 385 -12.73 -27.72 20.59
N TYR A 386 -12.36 -27.27 21.79
CA TYR A 386 -13.30 -26.74 22.76
C TYR A 386 -14.07 -25.52 22.20
N GLY A 387 -15.39 -25.52 22.38
CA GLY A 387 -16.28 -24.38 22.07
C GLY A 387 -16.73 -24.24 20.61
N LYS A 388 -16.31 -25.12 19.69
CA LYS A 388 -16.63 -25.01 18.24
C LYS A 388 -17.35 -26.23 17.65
N GLU A 389 -17.13 -27.42 18.19
CA GLU A 389 -17.73 -28.68 17.73
C GLU A 389 -18.42 -29.44 18.90
N PRO A 390 -19.37 -30.36 18.64
CA PRO A 390 -20.13 -31.04 19.69
C PRO A 390 -19.27 -32.07 20.44
N LEU A 391 -18.51 -31.62 21.43
CA LEU A 391 -17.81 -32.49 22.40
C LEU A 391 -18.71 -32.97 23.55
N GLY A 392 -19.87 -32.31 23.74
CA GLY A 392 -20.66 -32.33 24.98
C GLY A 392 -20.92 -33.72 25.58
N PRO A 393 -21.63 -34.64 24.88
CA PRO A 393 -22.01 -35.93 25.48
C PRO A 393 -20.81 -36.83 25.82
N ALA A 394 -19.82 -36.91 24.92
CA ALA A 394 -18.64 -37.75 25.12
C ALA A 394 -17.74 -37.20 26.24
N MET A 395 -17.60 -35.88 26.33
CA MET A 395 -16.83 -35.23 27.41
C MET A 395 -17.57 -35.33 28.75
N ALA A 396 -18.89 -35.18 28.77
CA ALA A 396 -19.70 -35.38 29.97
C ALA A 396 -19.55 -36.82 30.50
N GLY A 397 -19.65 -37.82 29.63
CA GLY A 397 -19.43 -39.22 29.99
C GLY A 397 -18.00 -39.52 30.44
N LEU A 398 -17.00 -38.83 29.89
CA LEU A 398 -15.61 -38.95 30.35
C LEU A 398 -15.43 -38.36 31.77
N LEU A 399 -16.09 -37.25 32.10
CA LEU A 399 -15.90 -36.54 33.36
C LEU A 399 -16.83 -37.01 34.49
N GLU A 400 -17.96 -37.65 34.17
CA GLU A 400 -18.93 -38.18 35.14
C GLU A 400 -18.29 -38.97 36.29
N PRO A 401 -17.30 -39.88 36.05
CA PRO A 401 -16.67 -40.64 37.14
C PRO A 401 -15.85 -39.82 38.13
N LEU A 402 -15.44 -38.59 37.78
CA LEU A 402 -14.65 -37.72 38.68
C LEU A 402 -15.53 -37.07 39.76
N GLY A 403 -16.82 -36.84 39.48
CA GLY A 403 -17.75 -36.19 40.39
C GLY A 403 -17.34 -34.77 40.84
N ASP A 404 -17.85 -34.35 41.99
CA ASP A 404 -17.61 -33.06 42.64
C ASP A 404 -16.48 -33.09 43.70
N ASP A 405 -15.88 -34.26 43.97
CA ASP A 405 -14.76 -34.40 44.91
C ASP A 405 -13.45 -33.88 44.29
N PHE A 406 -12.91 -32.78 44.85
CA PHE A 406 -11.65 -32.18 44.43
C PHE A 406 -10.47 -33.17 44.43
N ALA A 407 -10.51 -34.23 45.25
CA ALA A 407 -9.45 -35.24 45.31
C ALA A 407 -9.23 -35.94 43.96
N ALA A 408 -10.31 -36.28 43.23
CA ALA A 408 -10.23 -36.94 41.93
C ALA A 408 -9.65 -35.99 40.87
N TRP A 409 -10.11 -34.74 40.84
CA TRP A 409 -9.60 -33.68 39.96
C TRP A 409 -8.13 -33.35 40.20
N ARG A 410 -7.71 -33.34 41.47
CA ARG A 410 -6.30 -33.16 41.86
C ARG A 410 -5.43 -34.33 41.41
N ALA A 411 -5.94 -35.57 41.52
CA ALA A 411 -5.24 -36.76 41.04
C ALA A 411 -5.04 -36.69 39.53
N LEU A 412 -6.09 -36.32 38.79
CA LEU A 412 -6.03 -36.10 37.33
C LEU A 412 -4.96 -35.07 36.96
N TYR A 413 -4.96 -33.90 37.61
CA TYR A 413 -3.95 -32.86 37.37
C TYR A 413 -2.52 -33.37 37.59
N SER A 414 -2.32 -34.19 38.61
CA SER A 414 -1.00 -34.74 38.98
C SER A 414 -0.49 -35.78 37.98
N LEU A 415 -1.39 -36.53 37.35
CA LEU A 415 -1.07 -37.57 36.37
C LEU A 415 -0.80 -37.01 34.97
N LEU A 416 -1.52 -35.94 34.57
CA LEU A 416 -1.48 -35.35 33.23
C LEU A 416 -0.09 -35.22 32.59
N PRO A 417 0.97 -34.70 33.26
CA PRO A 417 2.25 -34.45 32.60
C PRO A 417 2.99 -35.71 32.12
N ARG A 418 2.74 -36.87 32.72
CA ARG A 418 3.49 -38.11 32.48
C ARG A 418 2.63 -39.30 32.05
N PHE A 419 1.32 -39.10 31.93
CA PHE A 419 0.40 -40.16 31.55
C PHE A 419 0.50 -40.47 30.05
N THR A 420 0.77 -41.73 29.72
CA THR A 420 1.02 -42.19 28.34
C THR A 420 -0.17 -42.95 27.73
N GLY A 421 -1.16 -43.30 28.55
CA GLY A 421 -2.39 -43.96 28.14
C GLY A 421 -3.41 -43.03 27.51
N THR A 422 -4.64 -43.51 27.37
CA THR A 422 -5.77 -42.79 26.74
C THR A 422 -6.50 -41.88 27.73
N SER A 423 -7.38 -41.01 27.25
CA SER A 423 -8.12 -40.08 28.12
C SER A 423 -9.04 -40.82 29.11
N ALA A 424 -9.67 -41.91 28.66
CA ALA A 424 -10.49 -42.78 29.52
C ALA A 424 -9.65 -43.46 30.62
N GLU A 425 -8.47 -43.99 30.26
CA GLU A 425 -7.55 -44.59 31.23
C GLU A 425 -7.02 -43.56 32.25
N LEU A 426 -6.80 -42.31 31.82
CA LEU A 426 -6.38 -41.21 32.71
C LEU A 426 -7.43 -40.92 33.78
N VAL A 427 -8.71 -40.86 33.40
CA VAL A 427 -9.81 -40.61 34.35
C VAL A 427 -9.96 -41.78 35.31
N ALA A 428 -9.95 -43.03 34.81
CA ALA A 428 -10.02 -44.21 35.65
C ALA A 428 -8.87 -44.24 36.68
N ALA A 429 -7.64 -43.96 36.24
CA ALA A 429 -6.48 -43.89 37.12
C ALA A 429 -6.57 -42.75 38.15
N ALA A 430 -7.19 -41.61 37.78
CA ALA A 430 -7.43 -40.51 38.71
C ALA A 430 -8.43 -40.89 39.81
N VAL A 431 -9.52 -41.56 39.45
CA VAL A 431 -10.52 -42.08 40.41
C VAL A 431 -9.91 -43.11 41.35
N GLU A 432 -9.11 -44.06 40.83
CA GLU A 432 -8.41 -45.04 41.68
C GLU A 432 -7.44 -44.38 42.67
N GLN A 433 -6.81 -43.27 42.27
CA GLN A 433 -5.84 -42.55 43.10
C GLN A 433 -6.47 -41.50 44.01
N GLN A 434 -7.78 -41.23 43.92
CA GLN A 434 -8.45 -40.15 44.66
C GLN A 434 -8.18 -40.18 46.17
N ALA A 435 -8.14 -41.38 46.77
CA ALA A 435 -7.91 -41.54 48.20
C ALA A 435 -6.55 -40.98 48.66
N LYS A 436 -5.53 -41.01 47.78
CA LYS A 436 -4.19 -40.44 48.03
C LYS A 436 -4.18 -38.91 47.98
N HIS A 437 -5.21 -38.29 47.41
CA HIS A 437 -5.31 -36.86 47.17
C HIS A 437 -6.32 -36.15 48.09
N ARG A 438 -7.17 -36.91 48.80
CA ARG A 438 -8.16 -36.37 49.73
C ARG A 438 -7.51 -35.50 50.82
N GLY A 439 -8.13 -34.33 51.07
CA GLY A 439 -7.67 -33.36 52.08
C GLY A 439 -6.40 -32.56 51.72
N LYS A 440 -5.85 -32.73 50.51
CA LYS A 440 -4.67 -31.97 50.05
C LYS A 440 -5.10 -30.72 49.29
N SER A 441 -4.37 -29.63 49.49
CA SER A 441 -4.56 -28.36 48.74
C SER A 441 -4.06 -28.47 47.30
N TRP A 442 -4.29 -27.43 46.49
CA TRP A 442 -3.80 -27.30 45.11
C TRP A 442 -2.29 -27.58 44.99
N PRO A 443 -1.81 -28.30 43.97
CA PRO A 443 -0.39 -28.66 43.88
C PRO A 443 0.44 -27.45 43.45
N ARG A 444 1.38 -27.03 44.30
CA ARG A 444 2.26 -25.86 44.08
C ARG A 444 1.45 -24.61 43.74
N PRO A 445 0.67 -24.07 44.70
CA PRO A 445 -0.21 -22.93 44.45
C PRO A 445 0.61 -21.74 43.97
N LEU A 446 0.08 -21.04 42.97
CA LEU A 446 0.68 -19.83 42.42
C LEU A 446 -0.23 -18.63 42.68
N GLU A 447 0.39 -17.50 43.04
CA GLU A 447 -0.26 -16.19 43.10
C GLU A 447 -0.68 -15.72 41.70
N ALA A 448 -1.55 -14.72 41.65
CA ALA A 448 -1.82 -13.97 40.42
C ALA A 448 -0.54 -13.29 39.91
N GLU A 449 -0.36 -13.19 38.59
CA GLU A 449 0.74 -12.44 37.96
C GLU A 449 0.15 -11.45 36.97
N TYR A 450 0.88 -10.35 36.82
CA TYR A 450 0.50 -9.24 35.98
C TYR A 450 1.73 -8.88 35.12
N PRO A 451 1.61 -8.83 33.78
CA PRO A 451 0.44 -9.18 32.98
C PRO A 451 0.14 -10.69 32.97
N VAL A 452 -1.12 -11.06 32.71
CA VAL A 452 -1.56 -12.46 32.74
C VAL A 452 -1.06 -13.21 31.50
N LYS A 453 -0.33 -14.31 31.71
CA LYS A 453 0.05 -15.23 30.61
C LYS A 453 -1.02 -16.29 30.40
N ARG A 454 -1.18 -16.76 29.17
CA ARG A 454 -2.09 -17.88 28.87
C ARG A 454 -1.68 -19.13 29.66
N PRO A 455 -2.65 -19.95 30.12
CA PRO A 455 -2.32 -21.21 30.75
C PRO A 455 -1.62 -22.14 29.77
N GLU A 456 -0.59 -22.85 30.24
CA GLU A 456 0.16 -23.82 29.45
C GLU A 456 0.15 -25.21 30.12
N GLY A 457 0.49 -26.24 29.34
CA GLY A 457 0.69 -27.61 29.82
C GLY A 457 -0.53 -28.19 30.55
N ALA A 458 -0.29 -28.87 31.67
CA ALA A 458 -1.35 -29.53 32.45
C ALA A 458 -2.42 -28.57 32.98
N ARG A 459 -2.07 -27.30 33.27
CA ARG A 459 -3.04 -26.29 33.71
C ARG A 459 -3.98 -25.90 32.59
N ALA A 460 -3.48 -25.73 31.37
CA ALA A 460 -4.35 -25.48 30.21
C ALA A 460 -5.37 -26.60 30.03
N VAL A 461 -4.90 -27.86 30.03
CA VAL A 461 -5.77 -29.03 29.89
C VAL A 461 -6.78 -29.12 31.03
N PHE A 462 -6.34 -28.95 32.28
CA PHE A 462 -7.23 -28.97 33.43
C PHE A 462 -8.33 -27.91 33.35
N LEU A 463 -7.99 -26.67 33.00
CA LEU A 463 -8.97 -25.59 32.90
C LEU A 463 -9.98 -25.85 31.77
N GLN A 464 -9.54 -26.45 30.66
CA GLN A 464 -10.45 -26.88 29.59
C GLN A 464 -11.41 -27.97 30.09
N LEU A 465 -10.92 -29.00 30.79
CA LEU A 465 -11.77 -30.04 31.36
C LEU A 465 -12.73 -29.49 32.41
N PHE A 466 -12.25 -28.60 33.28
CA PHE A 466 -13.05 -27.91 34.29
C PHE A 466 -14.21 -27.17 33.63
N GLN A 467 -13.99 -26.49 32.50
CA GLN A 467 -15.04 -25.79 31.77
C GLN A 467 -16.10 -26.72 31.16
N GLN A 468 -15.78 -27.99 30.94
CA GLN A 468 -16.73 -28.99 30.43
C GLN A 468 -17.52 -29.70 31.54
N ALA A 469 -17.14 -29.52 32.81
CA ALA A 469 -17.88 -30.04 33.94
C ALA A 469 -19.20 -29.29 34.16
N THR A 470 -20.16 -29.94 34.81
CA THR A 470 -21.43 -29.31 35.19
C THR A 470 -21.21 -28.10 36.10
N GLU A 471 -22.15 -27.18 36.15
CA GLU A 471 -22.03 -25.98 36.99
C GLU A 471 -21.93 -26.35 38.48
N GLU A 472 -22.64 -27.38 38.92
CA GLU A 472 -22.57 -27.91 40.28
C GLU A 472 -21.16 -28.35 40.65
N VAL A 473 -20.49 -29.09 39.77
CA VAL A 473 -19.10 -29.54 39.96
C VAL A 473 -18.14 -28.34 39.94
N ARG A 474 -18.28 -27.42 38.98
CA ARG A 474 -17.43 -26.22 38.93
C ARG A 474 -17.52 -25.38 40.19
N MET A 475 -18.73 -25.20 40.72
CA MET A 475 -18.99 -24.46 41.97
C MET A 475 -18.38 -25.18 43.19
N ALA A 476 -18.49 -26.51 43.27
CA ALA A 476 -17.89 -27.31 44.34
C ALA A 476 -16.35 -27.27 44.35
N LEU A 477 -15.74 -27.22 43.16
CA LEU A 477 -14.28 -27.19 43.00
C LEU A 477 -13.67 -25.80 43.18
N ALA A 478 -14.45 -24.72 42.98
CA ALA A 478 -13.99 -23.34 43.02
C ALA A 478 -13.19 -22.96 44.28
N PRO A 479 -13.59 -23.36 45.52
CA PRO A 479 -12.83 -23.03 46.74
C PRO A 479 -11.44 -23.65 46.82
N HIS A 480 -11.14 -24.65 45.99
CA HIS A 480 -9.88 -25.39 46.01
C HIS A 480 -8.86 -24.92 44.97
N LEU A 481 -9.25 -24.01 44.08
CA LEU A 481 -8.38 -23.47 43.03
C LEU A 481 -7.36 -22.49 43.62
N ASP A 482 -6.15 -22.44 43.04
CA ASP A 482 -5.20 -21.38 43.38
C ASP A 482 -5.59 -20.06 42.71
N ARG A 483 -5.04 -18.94 43.22
CA ARG A 483 -5.29 -17.60 42.68
C ARG A 483 -4.99 -17.50 41.19
N ARG A 484 -3.98 -18.23 40.72
CA ARG A 484 -3.65 -18.30 39.29
C ARG A 484 -4.73 -18.95 38.43
N CYS A 485 -5.33 -20.05 38.89
CA CYS A 485 -6.44 -20.67 38.16
C CYS A 485 -7.65 -19.77 38.12
N VAL A 486 -7.99 -19.12 39.25
CA VAL A 486 -9.08 -18.12 39.30
C VAL A 486 -8.82 -16.98 38.31
N GLN A 487 -7.60 -16.43 38.29
CA GLN A 487 -7.18 -15.41 37.32
C GLN A 487 -7.35 -15.89 35.87
N HIS A 488 -6.85 -17.07 35.51
CA HIS A 488 -7.00 -17.58 34.14
C HIS A 488 -8.45 -17.84 33.74
N LEU A 489 -9.30 -18.29 34.69
CA LEU A 489 -10.72 -18.47 34.44
C LEU A 489 -11.38 -17.13 34.14
N LEU A 490 -11.18 -16.14 35.02
CA LEU A 490 -11.75 -14.80 34.88
C LEU A 490 -11.32 -14.11 33.58
N VAL A 491 -10.07 -14.26 33.15
CA VAL A 491 -9.52 -13.58 31.98
C VAL A 491 -9.79 -14.34 30.67
N PHE A 492 -9.46 -15.63 30.59
CA PHE A 492 -9.45 -16.36 29.31
C PHE A 492 -10.70 -17.21 29.06
N HIS A 493 -11.47 -17.53 30.09
CA HIS A 493 -12.56 -18.51 29.99
C HIS A 493 -13.95 -17.98 30.37
N GLN A 494 -14.06 -16.70 30.73
CA GLN A 494 -15.33 -15.99 31.00
C GLN A 494 -16.35 -16.85 31.77
N PRO A 495 -16.14 -17.09 33.08
CA PRO A 495 -16.98 -17.98 33.88
C PRO A 495 -18.43 -17.48 33.95
N SER A 496 -19.35 -18.38 34.32
CA SER A 496 -20.75 -18.00 34.55
C SER A 496 -20.86 -16.91 35.64
N PRO A 497 -21.92 -16.08 35.62
CA PRO A 497 -22.12 -15.08 36.65
C PRO A 497 -22.07 -15.66 38.07
N ALA A 498 -22.71 -16.81 38.32
CA ALA A 498 -22.72 -17.46 39.63
C ALA A 498 -21.31 -17.87 40.10
N LEU A 499 -20.48 -18.40 39.20
CA LEU A 499 -19.10 -18.78 39.51
C LEU A 499 -18.21 -17.54 39.73
N ARG A 500 -18.43 -16.46 38.96
CA ARG A 500 -17.75 -15.18 39.17
C ARG A 500 -18.09 -14.61 40.55
N ASP A 501 -19.37 -14.59 40.92
CA ASP A 501 -19.84 -14.10 42.22
C ASP A 501 -19.28 -14.94 43.37
N LEU A 502 -19.17 -16.26 43.18
CA LEU A 502 -18.51 -17.13 44.13
C LEU A 502 -17.03 -16.77 44.30
N PHE A 503 -16.27 -16.54 43.22
CA PHE A 503 -14.87 -16.11 43.33
C PHE A 503 -14.74 -14.77 44.07
N VAL A 504 -15.63 -13.80 43.81
CA VAL A 504 -15.67 -12.54 44.53
C VAL A 504 -15.98 -12.76 46.02
N SER A 505 -16.92 -13.64 46.35
CA SER A 505 -17.25 -13.96 47.75
C SER A 505 -16.10 -14.64 48.50
N LEU A 506 -15.32 -15.48 47.82
CA LEU A 506 -14.21 -16.25 48.40
C LEU A 506 -12.93 -15.42 48.56
N HIS A 507 -12.69 -14.49 47.64
CA HIS A 507 -11.40 -13.79 47.52
C HIS A 507 -11.50 -12.27 47.67
N GLY A 508 -12.71 -11.71 47.78
CA GLY A 508 -12.97 -10.27 47.79
C GLY A 508 -13.07 -9.67 46.38
N THR A 509 -13.56 -8.43 46.31
CA THR A 509 -13.73 -7.69 45.04
C THR A 509 -12.42 -7.52 44.27
N SER A 510 -11.28 -7.45 44.98
CA SER A 510 -9.96 -7.30 44.36
C SER A 510 -9.55 -8.47 43.47
N VAL A 511 -10.20 -9.64 43.56
CA VAL A 511 -9.98 -10.73 42.59
C VAL A 511 -10.27 -10.28 41.15
N LEU A 512 -11.18 -9.31 40.97
CA LEU A 512 -11.51 -8.71 39.69
C LEU A 512 -10.39 -7.81 39.12
N ALA A 513 -9.38 -7.47 39.92
CA ALA A 513 -8.14 -6.86 39.43
C ALA A 513 -7.44 -7.76 38.39
N SER A 514 -7.69 -9.07 38.44
CA SER A 514 -7.32 -10.04 37.40
C SER A 514 -7.91 -9.67 36.04
N VAL A 515 -9.20 -9.33 35.99
CA VAL A 515 -9.89 -8.92 34.75
C VAL A 515 -9.39 -7.56 34.27
N ALA A 516 -9.13 -6.64 35.22
CA ALA A 516 -8.57 -5.32 34.96
C ALA A 516 -7.13 -5.31 34.45
N SER A 517 -6.52 -6.48 34.20
CA SER A 517 -5.14 -6.61 33.72
C SER A 517 -4.99 -7.15 32.30
N ASP A 518 -6.10 -7.15 31.55
CA ASP A 518 -6.14 -7.51 30.14
C ASP A 518 -6.02 -6.27 29.24
N TRP A 519 -5.04 -6.27 28.35
CA TRP A 519 -4.76 -5.16 27.43
C TRP A 519 -5.79 -5.06 26.30
N GLU A 520 -6.54 -6.13 26.05
CA GLU A 520 -7.62 -6.17 25.05
C GLU A 520 -9.01 -5.92 25.69
N LEU A 521 -9.06 -5.46 26.95
CA LEU A 521 -10.32 -5.29 27.67
C LEU A 521 -11.24 -4.24 26.99
N PRO A 522 -12.47 -4.61 26.59
CA PRO A 522 -13.40 -3.67 25.94
C PRO A 522 -13.81 -2.50 26.85
N ALA A 523 -14.10 -1.35 26.24
CA ALA A 523 -14.48 -0.12 26.95
C ALA A 523 -15.70 -0.30 27.88
N GLU A 524 -16.69 -1.11 27.49
CA GLU A 524 -17.86 -1.44 28.32
C GLU A 524 -17.45 -2.13 29.62
N LYS A 525 -16.50 -3.08 29.57
CA LYS A 525 -16.00 -3.80 30.74
C LYS A 525 -15.09 -2.93 31.61
N ILE A 526 -14.33 -2.03 31.01
CA ILE A 526 -13.62 -0.98 31.76
C ILE A 526 -14.63 -0.14 32.56
N GLY A 527 -15.74 0.26 31.92
CA GLY A 527 -16.84 0.99 32.56
C GLY A 527 -17.46 0.23 33.74
N GLU A 528 -17.69 -1.07 33.60
CA GLU A 528 -18.20 -1.91 34.71
C GLU A 528 -17.22 -1.98 35.90
N LEU A 529 -15.92 -2.06 35.63
CA LEU A 529 -14.89 -2.24 36.66
C LEU A 529 -14.54 -0.93 37.37
N VAL A 530 -14.51 0.20 36.68
CA VAL A 530 -14.13 1.50 37.28
C VAL A 530 -15.18 1.97 38.30
N VAL A 531 -16.44 1.63 38.08
CA VAL A 531 -17.59 1.93 38.96
C VAL A 531 -17.51 1.20 40.31
N LEU A 532 -16.67 0.15 40.42
CA LEU A 532 -16.43 -0.57 41.68
C LEU A 532 -15.63 0.25 42.70
N ASP A 533 -14.98 1.34 42.27
CA ASP A 533 -14.23 2.27 43.14
C ASP A 533 -13.18 1.58 44.04
N ASP A 534 -12.64 0.44 43.59
CA ASP A 534 -11.62 -0.33 44.30
C ASP A 534 -10.19 0.12 43.87
N PRO A 535 -9.32 0.52 44.81
CA PRO A 535 -7.97 1.00 44.49
C PRO A 535 -7.07 -0.01 43.78
N GLU A 536 -7.20 -1.31 44.07
CA GLU A 536 -6.40 -2.35 43.43
C GLU A 536 -6.86 -2.55 41.98
N ILE A 537 -8.18 -2.56 41.74
CA ILE A 537 -8.74 -2.61 40.39
C ILE A 537 -8.32 -1.38 39.58
N ASN A 538 -8.46 -0.18 40.15
CA ASN A 538 -8.06 1.08 39.50
C ASN A 538 -6.57 1.08 39.14
N THR A 539 -5.72 0.51 39.98
CA THR A 539 -4.28 0.35 39.70
C THR A 539 -4.07 -0.52 38.46
N LYS A 540 -4.70 -1.70 38.37
CA LYS A 540 -4.55 -2.58 37.21
C LYS A 540 -5.15 -1.98 35.95
N LEU A 541 -6.33 -1.36 36.04
CA LEU A 541 -6.94 -0.62 34.94
C LEU A 541 -5.98 0.44 34.40
N TYR A 542 -5.36 1.22 35.28
CA TYR A 542 -4.45 2.30 34.88
C TYR A 542 -3.23 1.78 34.12
N VAL A 543 -2.64 0.68 34.59
CA VAL A 543 -1.37 0.14 34.08
C VAL A 543 -1.58 -0.71 32.82
N TYR A 544 -2.62 -1.54 32.79
CA TYR A 544 -2.75 -2.59 31.77
C TYR A 544 -3.83 -2.34 30.72
N THR A 545 -4.73 -1.36 30.90
CA THR A 545 -5.87 -1.16 30.00
C THR A 545 -5.83 0.17 29.23
N PRO A 546 -6.51 0.26 28.07
CA PRO A 546 -6.63 1.50 27.31
C PRO A 546 -7.69 2.44 27.91
N LEU A 547 -7.42 2.98 29.11
CA LEU A 547 -8.26 4.01 29.72
C LEU A 547 -8.29 5.29 28.88
N SER A 548 -9.48 5.90 28.80
CA SER A 548 -9.64 7.28 28.31
C SER A 548 -8.93 8.29 29.20
N ASP A 549 -8.61 9.46 28.65
CA ASP A 549 -7.97 10.55 29.39
C ASP A 549 -8.80 10.99 30.61
N GLU A 550 -10.14 11.02 30.48
CA GLU A 550 -11.04 11.34 31.59
C GLU A 550 -10.96 10.29 32.70
N GLN A 551 -10.97 8.99 32.36
CA GLN A 551 -10.83 7.91 33.34
C GLN A 551 -9.47 7.97 34.05
N ARG A 552 -8.37 8.21 33.31
CA ARG A 552 -7.03 8.35 33.91
C ARG A 552 -6.97 9.51 34.88
N ARG A 553 -7.49 10.68 34.49
CA ARG A 553 -7.58 11.88 35.34
C ARG A 553 -8.44 11.61 36.57
N GLY A 554 -9.59 10.96 36.40
CA GLY A 554 -10.49 10.60 37.51
C GLY A 554 -9.86 9.64 38.51
N ILE A 555 -9.18 8.58 38.04
CA ILE A 555 -8.49 7.61 38.91
C ILE A 555 -7.40 8.30 39.73
N LEU A 556 -6.52 9.10 39.12
CA LEU A 556 -5.46 9.79 39.87
C LEU A 556 -6.00 10.90 40.78
N ALA A 557 -7.12 11.53 40.42
CA ALA A 557 -7.84 12.44 41.31
C ALA A 557 -8.50 11.74 42.51
N GLY A 558 -8.54 10.40 42.54
CA GLY A 558 -9.29 9.64 43.53
C GLY A 558 -10.80 9.82 43.40
N ARG A 559 -11.29 10.17 42.20
CA ARG A 559 -12.71 10.36 41.91
C ARG A 559 -13.43 9.01 41.98
N ARG A 560 -14.61 9.02 42.62
CA ARG A 560 -15.54 7.89 42.60
C ARG A 560 -16.39 7.92 41.34
N PHE A 561 -16.49 6.79 40.65
CA PHE A 561 -17.31 6.61 39.46
C PHE A 561 -18.62 5.88 39.78
N GLY A 562 -18.69 5.20 40.93
CA GLY A 562 -19.87 4.49 41.40
C GLY A 562 -21.04 5.40 41.81
N PRO A 563 -22.29 4.90 41.76
CA PRO A 563 -23.44 5.62 42.29
C PRO A 563 -23.26 5.86 43.80
N ARG A 564 -23.43 7.11 44.23
CA ARG A 564 -23.32 7.48 45.65
C ARG A 564 -24.45 6.81 46.46
N PRO A 565 -24.17 6.17 47.60
CA PRO A 565 -25.21 5.67 48.49
C PRO A 565 -26.09 6.82 48.98
N ALA A 566 -27.42 6.65 48.93
CA ALA A 566 -28.39 7.67 49.33
C ALA A 566 -28.27 8.12 50.82
N THR A 567 -27.51 7.38 51.62
CA THR A 567 -27.29 7.62 53.06
C THR A 567 -26.06 8.48 53.37
N ALA A 568 -25.20 8.80 52.39
CA ALA A 568 -24.02 9.63 52.61
C ALA A 568 -24.39 11.12 52.48
N ALA A 569 -24.33 11.86 53.60
CA ALA A 569 -24.58 13.30 53.68
C ALA A 569 -23.76 14.12 52.65
N ALA A 570 -24.20 15.35 52.39
CA ALA A 570 -23.73 16.26 51.33
C ALA A 570 -22.29 16.80 51.46
N GLU A 571 -21.43 16.17 52.27
CA GLU A 571 -19.99 16.49 52.31
C GLU A 571 -19.27 15.81 51.13
N ASP A 572 -18.29 16.48 50.52
CA ASP A 572 -17.49 15.88 49.46
C ASP A 572 -16.75 14.66 50.02
N PRO A 573 -16.93 13.46 49.43
CA PRO A 573 -16.36 12.24 49.97
C PRO A 573 -14.84 12.29 49.81
N GLU A 574 -14.13 11.79 50.81
CA GLU A 574 -12.67 11.70 50.75
C GLU A 574 -12.22 10.97 49.47
N PRO A 575 -11.24 11.52 48.72
CA PRO A 575 -10.75 10.90 47.49
C PRO A 575 -10.24 9.48 47.76
N LEU A 576 -10.45 8.58 46.80
CA LEU A 576 -9.91 7.23 46.88
C LEU A 576 -8.37 7.25 47.02
N PRO A 577 -7.80 6.37 47.86
CA PRO A 577 -6.36 6.32 48.04
C PRO A 577 -5.68 5.81 46.76
N ILE A 578 -4.54 6.42 46.44
CA ILE A 578 -3.65 5.96 45.37
C ILE A 578 -2.72 4.92 45.96
N THR A 579 -2.67 3.73 45.36
CA THR A 579 -1.82 2.63 45.86
C THR A 579 -0.34 2.92 45.62
N ASP A 580 0.51 2.38 46.49
CA ASP A 580 1.97 2.50 46.31
C ASP A 580 2.45 1.78 45.03
N GLU A 581 1.77 0.68 44.63
CA GLU A 581 2.02 0.01 43.36
C GLU A 581 1.81 0.97 42.18
N LEU A 582 0.70 1.70 42.14
CA LEU A 582 0.43 2.66 41.06
C LEU A 582 1.48 3.77 41.01
N ILE A 583 1.91 4.27 42.16
CA ILE A 583 2.95 5.31 42.25
C ILE A 583 4.27 4.80 41.66
N GLU A 584 4.68 3.58 41.99
CA GLU A 584 5.93 2.99 41.48
C GLU A 584 5.85 2.67 39.98
N GLU A 585 4.72 2.16 39.49
CA GLU A 585 4.50 1.95 38.04
C GLU A 585 4.56 3.28 37.26
N ILE A 586 3.94 4.35 37.79
CA ILE A 586 4.03 5.70 37.23
C ILE A 586 5.47 6.23 37.28
N ARG A 587 6.21 5.96 38.38
CA ARG A 587 7.62 6.35 38.52
C ARG A 587 8.51 5.65 37.50
N VAL A 588 8.25 4.40 37.13
CA VAL A 588 9.03 3.70 36.11
C VAL A 588 8.61 4.11 34.69
N SER A 589 7.37 4.55 34.51
CA SER A 589 6.85 4.97 33.20
C SER A 589 7.52 6.24 32.64
N GLY A 590 7.70 6.26 31.32
CA GLY A 590 8.11 7.43 30.54
C GLY A 590 6.99 7.98 29.64
N ARG A 591 5.77 7.44 29.74
CA ARG A 591 4.66 7.77 28.83
C ARG A 591 3.99 9.08 29.26
N ARG A 592 4.05 10.11 28.41
CA ARG A 592 3.49 11.44 28.72
C ARG A 592 1.99 11.41 29.03
N HIS A 593 1.20 10.63 28.29
CA HIS A 593 -0.25 10.46 28.54
C HIS A 593 -0.58 9.72 29.87
N TRP A 594 0.39 9.06 30.51
CA TRP A 594 0.24 8.54 31.89
C TRP A 594 0.64 9.57 32.94
N LEU A 595 1.56 10.47 32.60
CA LEU A 595 2.07 11.44 33.56
C LEU A 595 1.15 12.67 33.63
N LEU A 596 0.69 13.22 32.52
CA LEU A 596 -0.14 14.43 32.50
C LEU A 596 -1.40 14.37 33.39
N PRO A 597 -2.12 13.24 33.52
CA PRO A 597 -3.25 13.13 34.44
C PRO A 597 -2.91 13.43 35.91
N ILE A 598 -1.64 13.38 36.30
CA ILE A 598 -1.17 13.77 37.65
C ILE A 598 -1.55 15.22 37.99
N CYS A 599 -1.68 16.11 37.00
CA CYS A 599 -2.11 17.48 37.23
C CYS A 599 -3.47 17.56 37.96
N GLU A 600 -4.32 16.52 37.90
CA GLU A 600 -5.60 16.44 38.60
C GLU A 600 -5.54 15.75 39.97
N SER A 601 -4.41 15.11 40.32
CA SER A 601 -4.35 14.24 41.51
C SER A 601 -4.38 15.00 42.82
N GLY A 602 -3.71 16.15 42.85
CA GLY A 602 -3.37 16.87 44.08
C GLY A 602 -2.43 16.11 45.02
N ASP A 603 -2.00 14.87 44.70
CA ASP A 603 -1.07 14.09 45.53
C ASP A 603 0.37 14.61 45.30
N PRO A 604 1.06 15.07 46.36
CA PRO A 604 2.35 15.73 46.22
C PRO A 604 3.49 14.75 45.89
N ARG A 605 3.32 13.43 46.11
CA ARG A 605 4.29 12.41 45.65
C ARG A 605 4.24 12.27 44.13
N LEU A 606 3.03 12.22 43.57
CA LEU A 606 2.84 12.20 42.12
C LEU A 606 3.29 13.52 41.48
N ALA A 607 3.00 14.68 42.10
CA ALA A 607 3.45 15.97 41.61
C ALA A 607 4.98 16.06 41.45
N ARG A 608 5.74 15.52 42.41
CA ARG A 608 7.21 15.42 42.33
C ARG A 608 7.66 14.54 41.15
N ILE A 609 7.01 13.38 40.95
CA ILE A 609 7.29 12.49 39.81
C ILE A 609 7.04 13.20 38.47
N LEU A 610 5.91 13.89 38.34
CA LEU A 610 5.55 14.64 37.14
C LEU A 610 6.61 15.69 36.80
N LEU A 611 6.93 16.53 37.77
CA LEU A 611 7.88 17.63 37.63
C LEU A 611 9.33 17.16 37.41
N GLY A 612 9.68 15.96 37.90
CA GLY A 612 10.97 15.33 37.65
C GLY A 612 11.10 14.79 36.22
N LYS A 613 10.01 14.34 35.61
CA LYS A 613 10.04 13.62 34.31
C LYS A 613 9.66 14.46 33.11
N ILE A 614 8.63 15.30 33.20
CA ILE A 614 8.11 16.06 32.06
C ILE A 614 8.06 17.56 32.34
N LYS A 615 8.22 18.35 31.29
CA LYS A 615 8.01 19.79 31.32
C LYS A 615 6.53 20.08 31.07
N LEU A 616 5.93 20.91 31.93
CA LEU A 616 4.65 21.56 31.68
C LEU A 616 4.92 22.85 30.90
N HIS A 617 4.31 22.98 29.72
CA HIS A 617 4.65 24.03 28.77
C HIS A 617 3.77 25.27 28.95
N THR A 618 2.50 25.08 29.30
CA THR A 618 1.53 26.15 29.47
C THR A 618 1.54 26.66 30.91
N LEU A 619 1.26 27.95 31.08
CA LEU A 619 1.04 28.52 32.43
C LEU A 619 -0.16 27.85 33.10
N ALA A 620 -1.23 27.57 32.33
CA ALA A 620 -2.42 26.89 32.82
C ALA A 620 -2.10 25.50 33.41
N GLY A 621 -1.36 24.64 32.70
CA GLY A 621 -0.96 23.33 33.22
C GLY A 621 -0.11 23.40 34.49
N GLN A 622 0.81 24.37 34.55
CA GLN A 622 1.65 24.62 35.73
C GLN A 622 0.83 25.07 36.94
N LEU A 623 -0.09 26.03 36.75
CA LEU A 623 -0.94 26.53 37.82
C LEU A 623 -1.97 25.48 38.26
N HIS A 624 -2.50 24.68 37.31
CA HIS A 624 -3.48 23.64 37.61
C HIS A 624 -2.93 22.60 38.59
N LEU A 625 -1.71 22.11 38.35
CA LEU A 625 -1.02 21.21 39.27
C LEU A 625 -0.94 21.79 40.68
N LEU A 626 -0.49 23.05 40.81
CA LEU A 626 -0.27 23.70 42.11
C LEU A 626 -1.57 24.02 42.84
N VAL A 627 -2.61 24.45 42.11
CA VAL A 627 -3.94 24.68 42.66
C VAL A 627 -4.50 23.37 43.22
N LYS A 628 -4.34 22.24 42.51
CA LYS A 628 -4.81 20.93 42.99
C LYS A 628 -4.06 20.44 44.23
N VAL A 629 -2.75 20.67 44.31
CA VAL A 629 -1.97 20.37 45.53
C VAL A 629 -2.41 21.27 46.69
N TRP A 630 -2.63 22.56 46.46
CA TRP A 630 -3.14 23.48 47.49
C TRP A 630 -4.51 23.03 47.99
N GLU A 631 -5.43 22.69 47.08
CA GLU A 631 -6.79 22.25 47.43
C GLU A 631 -6.79 21.00 48.33
N ARG A 632 -5.87 20.06 48.09
CA ARG A 632 -5.83 18.76 48.81
C ARG A 632 -4.94 18.76 50.05
N HIS A 633 -3.81 19.47 50.04
CA HIS A 633 -2.79 19.42 51.10
C HIS A 633 -2.39 20.81 51.66
N GLY A 634 -2.96 21.90 51.16
CA GLY A 634 -2.77 23.25 51.68
C GLY A 634 -1.54 23.99 51.17
N ALA A 635 -1.40 25.24 51.61
CA ALA A 635 -0.37 26.19 51.16
C ALA A 635 1.06 25.75 51.49
N GLU A 636 1.28 25.08 52.64
CA GLU A 636 2.62 24.65 53.05
C GLU A 636 3.21 23.59 52.11
N GLU A 637 2.40 22.66 51.61
CA GLU A 637 2.89 21.66 50.65
C GLU A 637 3.28 22.32 49.32
N VAL A 638 2.56 23.36 48.89
CA VAL A 638 2.93 24.16 47.72
C VAL A 638 4.24 24.93 47.97
N ARG A 639 4.45 25.51 49.15
CA ARG A 639 5.74 26.15 49.51
C ARG A 639 6.88 25.15 49.45
N GLY A 640 6.71 23.99 50.08
CA GLY A 640 7.70 22.91 50.05
C GLY A 640 8.04 22.48 48.62
N LEU A 641 7.03 22.35 47.74
CA LEU A 641 7.26 21.99 46.34
C LEU A 641 8.02 23.06 45.55
N LEU A 642 7.85 24.35 45.86
CA LEU A 642 8.58 25.45 45.22
C LEU A 642 10.02 25.61 45.74
N GLU A 643 10.27 25.21 46.99
CA GLU A 643 11.59 25.23 47.62
C GLU A 643 12.42 23.99 47.29
N GLU A 644 11.77 22.91 46.85
CA GLU A 644 12.41 21.67 46.43
C GLU A 644 13.43 21.91 45.33
N THR A 645 14.63 21.38 45.52
CA THR A 645 15.72 21.49 44.55
C THR A 645 16.15 20.14 44.00
N GLU A 646 15.71 19.03 44.62
CA GLU A 646 16.06 17.69 44.23
C GLU A 646 14.87 16.97 43.59
N PHE A 647 14.96 16.78 42.27
CA PHE A 647 14.05 15.94 41.50
C PHE A 647 14.85 14.75 40.94
N PRO A 648 14.80 13.56 41.59
CA PRO A 648 15.72 12.45 41.31
C PRO A 648 15.78 12.03 39.83
N GLU A 649 14.67 12.14 39.12
CA GLU A 649 14.54 11.74 37.71
C GLU A 649 15.09 12.78 36.73
N ARG A 650 15.58 13.94 37.20
CA ARG A 650 15.93 15.09 36.36
C ARG A 650 17.44 15.39 36.34
N ARG A 651 17.97 15.63 35.13
CA ARG A 651 19.39 16.00 34.93
C ARG A 651 19.72 17.46 35.23
N SER A 652 18.72 18.36 35.18
CA SER A 652 18.92 19.80 35.39
C SER A 652 18.79 20.15 36.87
N ARG A 653 19.72 20.96 37.39
CA ARG A 653 19.66 21.53 38.74
C ARG A 653 18.68 22.71 38.88
N LYS A 654 18.08 23.18 37.78
CA LYS A 654 17.09 24.27 37.81
C LYS A 654 15.73 23.70 38.18
N HIS A 655 14.92 24.45 38.92
CA HIS A 655 13.54 24.07 39.21
C HIS A 655 12.72 23.80 37.92
N PRO A 656 11.81 22.82 37.88
CA PRO A 656 11.03 22.46 36.68
C PRO A 656 10.01 23.52 36.26
N LEU A 657 9.43 24.21 37.23
CA LEU A 657 8.58 25.37 36.96
C LEU A 657 9.40 26.63 36.61
N PRO A 658 8.98 27.42 35.61
CA PRO A 658 9.60 28.69 35.26
C PRO A 658 9.58 29.73 36.39
N LYS A 659 10.50 30.71 36.31
CA LYS A 659 10.58 31.82 37.27
C LYS A 659 9.29 32.65 37.33
N ALA A 660 8.64 32.90 36.19
CA ALA A 660 7.37 33.63 36.13
C ALA A 660 6.28 32.94 36.97
N THR A 661 6.21 31.61 36.91
CA THR A 661 5.28 30.80 37.71
C THR A 661 5.59 30.90 39.20
N HIS A 662 6.88 30.87 39.57
CA HIS A 662 7.31 31.10 40.96
C HIS A 662 6.86 32.45 41.49
N GLU A 663 7.02 33.52 40.69
CA GLU A 663 6.63 34.88 41.08
C GLU A 663 5.11 34.99 41.30
N ILE A 664 4.31 34.43 40.40
CA ILE A 664 2.84 34.38 40.51
C ILE A 664 2.41 33.64 41.78
N VAL A 665 2.96 32.44 42.01
CA VAL A 665 2.52 31.57 43.11
C VAL A 665 2.98 32.08 44.47
N ARG A 666 4.21 32.59 44.58
CA ARG A 666 4.68 33.25 45.81
C ARG A 666 3.84 34.48 46.14
N GLY A 667 3.51 35.30 45.15
CA GLY A 667 2.61 36.44 45.35
C GLY A 667 1.26 36.03 45.90
N ALA A 668 0.71 34.91 45.44
CA ALA A 668 -0.54 34.36 45.97
C ALA A 668 -0.40 33.76 47.39
N LEU A 669 0.71 33.09 47.71
CA LEU A 669 0.96 32.51 49.04
C LEU A 669 1.04 33.55 50.16
N GLU A 670 1.37 34.80 49.84
CA GLU A 670 1.40 35.94 50.77
C GLU A 670 0.05 36.69 50.84
N ALA A 671 -0.89 36.40 49.95
CA ALA A 671 -2.20 37.06 49.91
C ALA A 671 -3.19 36.38 50.86
N ALA A 672 -4.06 37.18 51.51
CA ALA A 672 -5.07 36.68 52.45
C ALA A 672 -6.08 35.69 51.83
N ASP A 673 -6.35 35.80 50.52
CA ASP A 673 -7.19 34.87 49.75
C ASP A 673 -6.42 34.29 48.55
N GLY A 674 -5.18 33.83 48.82
CA GLY A 674 -4.23 33.39 47.82
C GLY A 674 -4.73 32.33 46.84
N LEU A 675 -5.50 31.35 47.34
CA LEU A 675 -6.05 30.29 46.50
C LEU A 675 -7.05 30.83 45.46
N SER A 676 -7.87 31.81 45.86
CA SER A 676 -8.82 32.49 44.96
C SER A 676 -8.10 33.28 43.87
N VAL A 677 -7.00 33.95 44.22
CA VAL A 677 -6.13 34.65 43.26
C VAL A 677 -5.56 33.69 42.22
N LEU A 678 -5.03 32.53 42.66
CA LEU A 678 -4.50 31.52 41.72
C LEU A 678 -5.57 30.89 40.85
N ARG A 679 -6.78 30.64 41.39
CA ARG A 679 -7.90 30.13 40.59
C ARG A 679 -8.31 31.13 39.51
N THR A 680 -8.30 32.42 39.81
CA THR A 680 -8.59 33.49 38.84
C THR A 680 -7.54 33.51 37.73
N GLU A 681 -6.26 33.42 38.08
CA GLU A 681 -5.16 33.41 37.11
C GLU A 681 -5.12 32.12 36.27
N LEU A 682 -5.45 30.98 36.88
CA LEU A 682 -5.66 29.71 36.18
C LEU A 682 -6.80 29.82 35.16
N ALA A 683 -7.95 30.40 35.55
CA ALA A 683 -9.07 30.60 34.64
C ALA A 683 -8.70 31.52 33.46
N ARG A 684 -7.95 32.59 33.72
CA ARG A 684 -7.45 33.51 32.69
C ARG A 684 -6.50 32.82 31.71
N SER A 685 -5.51 32.11 32.23
CA SER A 685 -4.47 31.42 31.41
C SER A 685 -5.03 30.23 30.63
N ARG A 686 -6.08 29.57 31.14
CA ARG A 686 -6.78 28.47 30.45
C ARG A 686 -7.77 28.98 29.39
N GLY A 687 -8.24 30.22 29.52
CA GLY A 687 -9.20 30.81 28.59
C GLY A 687 -8.61 31.12 27.19
N PRO A 688 -9.46 31.52 26.23
CA PRO A 688 -9.07 31.78 24.84
C PRO A 688 -7.87 32.72 24.68
N ALA A 689 -7.86 33.84 25.41
CA ALA A 689 -6.77 34.80 25.34
C ALA A 689 -5.42 34.24 25.80
N GLY A 690 -5.41 33.43 26.86
CA GLY A 690 -4.19 32.78 27.37
C GLY A 690 -3.65 31.71 26.41
N GLN A 691 -4.55 30.99 25.75
CA GLN A 691 -4.19 30.03 24.69
C GLN A 691 -3.55 30.73 23.48
N VAL A 692 -4.13 31.84 23.00
CA VAL A 692 -3.55 32.61 21.88
C VAL A 692 -2.20 33.22 22.25
N GLU A 693 -2.06 33.76 23.47
CA GLU A 693 -0.79 34.29 23.98
C GLU A 693 0.31 33.20 23.99
N PHE A 694 -0.03 32.00 24.45
CA PHE A 694 0.87 30.84 24.42
C PHE A 694 1.29 30.50 22.98
N LEU A 695 0.35 30.32 22.06
CA LEU A 695 0.65 29.96 20.67
C LEU A 695 1.53 31.01 19.99
N ARG A 696 1.25 32.30 20.14
CA ARG A 696 2.09 33.39 19.61
C ARG A 696 3.52 33.32 20.12
N SER A 697 3.72 33.00 21.40
CA SER A 697 5.05 32.97 22.01
C SER A 697 5.89 31.75 21.60
N GLN A 698 5.25 30.64 21.23
CA GLN A 698 5.94 29.36 20.97
C GLN A 698 6.07 29.02 19.47
N CYS A 699 5.25 29.61 18.60
CA CYS A 699 5.15 29.22 17.18
C CYS A 699 6.03 30.06 16.25
N GLY A 700 7.34 30.10 16.53
CA GLY A 700 8.31 30.83 15.68
C GLY A 700 8.65 30.11 14.36
N THR A 701 8.52 28.78 14.32
CA THR A 701 8.77 27.92 13.15
C THR A 701 7.72 26.81 13.08
N VAL A 702 7.53 26.19 11.91
CA VAL A 702 6.52 25.13 11.71
C VAL A 702 6.79 23.93 12.63
N ASP A 703 8.06 23.52 12.74
CA ASP A 703 8.51 22.42 13.63
C ASP A 703 8.18 22.67 15.12
N LEU A 704 8.01 23.92 15.52
CA LEU A 704 7.63 24.29 16.89
C LEU A 704 6.12 24.47 17.05
N ALA A 705 5.40 24.81 15.98
CA ALA A 705 3.97 25.10 16.01
C ALA A 705 3.11 23.85 16.23
N THR A 706 3.36 22.76 15.50
CA THR A 706 2.61 21.51 15.70
C THR A 706 2.76 20.96 17.12
N PRO A 707 3.99 20.80 17.68
CA PRO A 707 4.12 20.36 19.07
C PRO A 707 3.54 21.36 20.08
N ALA A 708 3.46 22.66 19.76
CA ALA A 708 2.85 23.65 20.65
C ALA A 708 1.33 23.45 20.74
N LEU A 709 0.64 23.20 19.62
CA LEU A 709 -0.79 22.89 19.62
C LEU A 709 -1.09 21.61 20.40
N GLU A 710 -0.33 20.53 20.15
CA GLU A 710 -0.46 19.27 20.87
C GLU A 710 -0.29 19.46 22.40
N ARG A 711 0.78 20.15 22.82
CA ARG A 711 1.05 20.42 24.24
C ARG A 711 -0.03 21.29 24.88
N MET A 712 -0.56 22.27 24.15
CA MET A 712 -1.65 23.11 24.63
C MET A 712 -2.92 22.29 24.82
N ALA A 713 -3.27 21.44 23.85
CA ALA A 713 -4.44 20.57 23.91
C ALA A 713 -4.36 19.58 25.08
N GLU A 714 -3.20 18.96 25.28
CA GLU A 714 -2.91 18.04 26.38
C GLU A 714 -3.07 18.69 27.78
N GLU A 715 -2.61 19.93 27.94
CA GLU A 715 -2.53 20.61 29.24
C GLU A 715 -3.77 21.46 29.57
N THR A 716 -4.45 22.02 28.56
CA THR A 716 -5.59 22.94 28.77
C THR A 716 -6.95 22.35 28.37
N GLY A 717 -6.93 21.31 27.53
CA GLY A 717 -8.11 20.65 26.97
C GLY A 717 -8.15 20.74 25.44
N PRO A 718 -8.92 19.86 24.78
CA PRO A 718 -9.08 19.89 23.33
C PRO A 718 -9.90 21.13 22.90
N GLY A 719 -9.64 21.60 21.68
CA GLY A 719 -10.37 22.70 21.06
C GLY A 719 -9.56 23.98 20.94
N LEU A 720 -9.58 24.56 19.74
CA LEU A 720 -8.87 25.80 19.45
C LEU A 720 -9.80 27.01 19.65
N PRO A 721 -9.28 28.13 20.19
CA PRO A 721 -10.06 29.34 20.41
C PRO A 721 -10.23 30.13 19.10
N TRP A 722 -10.92 29.56 18.11
CA TRP A 722 -11.01 30.10 16.75
C TRP A 722 -11.46 31.56 16.71
N ALA A 723 -12.50 31.93 17.46
CA ALA A 723 -13.00 33.31 17.52
C ALA A 723 -11.97 34.31 18.07
N GLU A 724 -11.09 33.88 18.97
CA GLU A 724 -9.99 34.71 19.49
C GLU A 724 -8.84 34.76 18.49
N LEU A 725 -8.50 33.63 17.86
CA LEU A 725 -7.44 33.54 16.85
C LEU A 725 -7.72 34.44 15.64
N VAL A 726 -8.96 34.44 15.14
CA VAL A 726 -9.38 35.32 14.02
C VAL A 726 -9.25 36.78 14.42
N ARG A 727 -9.83 37.17 15.57
CA ARG A 727 -9.78 38.56 16.05
C ARG A 727 -8.34 39.04 16.27
N GLU A 728 -7.50 38.18 16.83
CA GLU A 728 -6.09 38.49 17.04
C GLU A 728 -5.31 38.54 15.74
N HIS A 729 -5.68 37.73 14.73
CA HIS A 729 -5.08 37.79 13.39
C HIS A 729 -5.39 39.10 12.67
N GLU A 730 -6.65 39.56 12.74
CA GLU A 730 -7.10 40.84 12.19
C GLU A 730 -6.40 42.03 12.84
N ARG A 731 -6.17 41.95 14.16
CA ARG A 731 -5.47 42.99 14.93
C ARG A 731 -3.98 43.05 14.60
N ASP A 732 -3.32 41.89 14.60
CA ASP A 732 -1.90 41.74 14.33
C ASP A 732 -1.67 40.37 13.68
N PRO A 733 -1.15 40.28 12.45
CA PRO A 733 -1.08 39.00 11.75
C PRO A 733 -0.36 37.89 12.54
N LEU A 734 -1.01 36.72 12.73
CA LEU A 734 -0.42 35.55 13.39
C LEU A 734 0.85 35.09 12.66
N PRO A 735 1.80 34.43 13.34
CA PRO A 735 3.00 33.91 12.68
C PRO A 735 2.66 32.94 11.54
N ASP A 736 3.37 33.04 10.40
CA ASP A 736 3.11 32.20 9.23
C ASP A 736 3.21 30.69 9.56
N ALA A 737 4.15 30.33 10.43
CA ALA A 737 4.28 28.96 10.93
C ALA A 737 3.03 28.46 11.65
N LEU A 738 2.38 29.31 12.45
CA LEU A 738 1.14 28.97 13.13
C LEU A 738 -0.01 28.86 12.14
N LEU A 739 -0.15 29.81 11.21
CA LEU A 739 -1.19 29.77 10.17
C LEU A 739 -1.13 28.48 9.35
N VAL A 740 0.07 28.05 8.93
CA VAL A 740 0.23 26.82 8.16
C VAL A 740 -0.23 25.59 8.94
N VAL A 741 0.05 25.50 10.24
CA VAL A 741 -0.40 24.35 11.04
C VAL A 741 -1.91 24.43 11.29
N LEU A 742 -2.45 25.61 11.60
CA LEU A 742 -3.90 25.81 11.77
C LEU A 742 -4.70 25.45 10.51
N ALA A 743 -4.10 25.53 9.33
CA ALA A 743 -4.72 25.13 8.06
C ALA A 743 -5.03 23.63 7.97
N HIS A 744 -4.35 22.80 8.76
CA HIS A 744 -4.53 21.35 8.78
C HIS A 744 -5.62 20.89 9.74
N GLU A 745 -6.16 21.80 10.57
CA GLU A 745 -7.27 21.50 11.47
C GLU A 745 -8.59 21.53 10.71
N ASP A 746 -9.41 20.48 10.89
CA ASP A 746 -10.65 20.29 10.11
C ASP A 746 -11.67 21.42 10.28
N ASP A 747 -11.66 22.10 11.43
CA ASP A 747 -12.57 23.18 11.80
C ASP A 747 -11.97 24.59 11.59
N CYS A 748 -10.88 24.71 10.82
CA CYS A 748 -10.25 25.99 10.48
C CYS A 748 -11.24 26.95 9.78
N PRO A 749 -11.50 28.15 10.32
CA PRO A 749 -12.43 29.14 9.77
C PRO A 749 -12.05 29.62 8.36
N GLU A 750 -13.04 29.91 7.51
CA GLU A 750 -12.81 30.32 6.11
C GLU A 750 -11.99 31.61 6.02
N GLU A 751 -12.19 32.50 6.99
CA GLU A 751 -11.53 33.79 7.13
C GLU A 751 -10.01 33.65 7.23
N LEU A 752 -9.52 32.53 7.78
CA LEU A 752 -8.08 32.25 7.88
C LEU A 752 -7.52 31.46 6.70
N ARG A 753 -8.34 30.69 5.97
CA ARG A 753 -7.84 29.72 4.97
C ARG A 753 -7.03 30.38 3.85
N ALA A 754 -7.46 31.55 3.38
CA ALA A 754 -6.72 32.28 2.36
C ALA A 754 -5.32 32.68 2.87
N ASP A 755 -5.26 33.30 4.06
CA ASP A 755 -4.02 33.74 4.67
C ASP A 755 -3.11 32.58 5.08
N CYS A 756 -3.66 31.44 5.47
CA CYS A 756 -2.94 30.19 5.66
C CYS A 756 -2.28 29.70 4.37
N GLY A 757 -3.00 29.74 3.25
CA GLY A 757 -2.47 29.40 1.93
C GLY A 757 -1.32 30.32 1.52
N VAL A 758 -1.48 31.63 1.75
CA VAL A 758 -0.43 32.62 1.46
C VAL A 758 0.78 32.43 2.38
N ALA A 759 0.58 32.14 3.67
CA ALA A 759 1.64 31.82 4.61
C ALA A 759 2.44 30.59 4.17
N SER A 760 1.76 29.53 3.71
CA SER A 760 2.41 28.34 3.13
C SER A 760 3.25 28.69 1.90
N LEU A 761 2.72 29.51 0.98
CA LEU A 761 3.49 29.96 -0.18
C LEU A 761 4.73 30.75 0.23
N ARG A 762 4.64 31.63 1.23
CA ARG A 762 5.83 32.30 1.74
C ARG A 762 6.83 31.25 2.24
N LEU A 763 6.44 30.41 3.20
CA LEU A 763 7.32 29.44 3.85
C LEU A 763 8.05 28.51 2.86
N ASP A 764 7.36 28.09 1.80
CA ASP A 764 7.89 27.17 0.79
C ASP A 764 8.75 27.84 -0.30
N HIS A 765 8.88 29.17 -0.30
CA HIS A 765 9.63 29.86 -1.34
C HIS A 765 11.16 29.75 -1.11
N ASP A 766 11.83 28.90 -1.89
CA ASP A 766 13.28 28.56 -1.79
C ASP A 766 14.23 29.74 -1.54
N MET A 767 13.99 30.90 -2.19
CA MET A 767 14.90 32.06 -2.14
C MET A 767 14.49 33.13 -1.12
N HIS A 768 13.33 32.99 -0.48
CA HIS A 768 12.83 33.97 0.47
C HIS A 768 13.21 33.56 1.89
N THR A 769 14.06 34.37 2.54
CA THR A 769 14.42 34.13 3.94
C THR A 769 13.33 34.65 4.87
N HIS A 770 12.67 33.72 5.56
CA HIS A 770 11.63 34.01 6.54
C HIS A 770 12.16 34.79 7.72
N LYS A 771 11.52 35.94 8.01
CA LYS A 771 11.78 36.72 9.21
C LYS A 771 10.52 36.72 10.09
N PRO A 772 10.64 36.46 11.41
CA PRO A 772 9.51 36.54 12.33
C PRO A 772 8.91 37.96 12.40
N THR A 773 9.71 38.98 12.09
CA THR A 773 9.33 40.39 12.09
C THR A 773 9.74 41.04 10.76
N GLY A 774 8.79 41.72 10.10
CA GLY A 774 9.02 42.40 8.83
C GLY A 774 7.82 42.43 7.89
N PRO A 775 7.92 43.14 6.75
CA PRO A 775 6.88 43.14 5.72
C PRO A 775 6.70 41.74 5.14
N ARG A 776 5.45 41.31 4.99
CA ARG A 776 5.08 40.00 4.45
C ARG A 776 4.75 40.17 2.95
N PRO A 777 5.65 39.76 2.03
CA PRO A 777 5.41 39.94 0.61
C PRO A 777 4.23 39.10 0.13
N SER A 778 3.49 39.62 -0.84
CA SER A 778 2.51 38.82 -1.57
C SER A 778 3.21 37.81 -2.49
N PRO A 779 2.53 36.74 -2.96
CA PRO A 779 3.09 35.86 -3.98
C PRO A 779 3.52 36.61 -5.25
N LEU A 780 2.82 37.68 -5.64
CA LEU A 780 3.22 38.53 -6.77
C LEU A 780 4.52 39.29 -6.49
N ASP A 781 4.69 39.81 -5.27
CA ASP A 781 5.95 40.45 -4.88
C ASP A 781 7.12 39.46 -4.90
N LEU A 782 6.88 38.21 -4.48
CA LEU A 782 7.90 37.16 -4.54
C LEU A 782 8.35 36.88 -5.97
N VAL A 783 7.40 36.78 -6.92
CA VAL A 783 7.70 36.59 -8.36
C VAL A 783 8.51 37.77 -8.93
N ARG A 784 8.17 39.00 -8.55
CA ARG A 784 8.89 40.20 -9.00
C ARG A 784 10.32 40.26 -8.47
N HIS A 785 10.50 39.92 -7.19
CA HIS A 785 11.79 40.09 -6.51
C HIS A 785 12.76 38.93 -6.73
N TYR A 786 12.27 37.69 -6.85
CA TYR A 786 13.13 36.51 -6.95
C TYR A 786 13.06 35.85 -8.33
N PRO A 787 14.20 35.40 -8.87
CA PRO A 787 14.19 34.65 -10.12
C PRO A 787 13.53 33.28 -9.91
N LEU A 788 12.73 32.85 -10.87
CA LEU A 788 12.19 31.49 -10.94
C LEU A 788 13.36 30.49 -10.96
N PRO A 789 13.32 29.45 -10.10
CA PRO A 789 14.40 28.49 -10.01
C PRO A 789 14.58 27.75 -11.35
N ARG A 790 15.80 27.30 -11.62
CA ARG A 790 16.13 26.38 -12.73
C ARG A 790 15.57 24.97 -12.45
N ARG A 791 14.26 24.83 -12.24
CA ARG A 791 13.58 23.54 -12.03
C ARG A 791 12.70 23.22 -13.24
N HIS A 792 12.75 21.97 -13.67
CA HIS A 792 12.19 21.46 -14.92
C HIS A 792 10.66 21.53 -14.97
N ARG A 793 10.10 22.27 -15.94
CA ARG A 793 8.69 22.37 -16.44
C ARG A 793 7.54 22.56 -15.43
N ARG A 794 7.62 21.95 -14.26
CA ARG A 794 6.70 22.06 -13.14
C ARG A 794 7.32 22.98 -12.10
N ASN A 795 6.53 23.97 -11.70
CA ASN A 795 6.88 24.79 -10.57
C ASN A 795 5.71 24.66 -9.58
N GLU A 796 5.87 23.73 -8.64
CA GLU A 796 4.82 23.40 -7.66
C GLU A 796 4.38 24.61 -6.84
N TRP A 797 5.29 25.58 -6.66
CA TRP A 797 5.02 26.83 -5.98
C TRP A 797 4.08 27.72 -6.81
N LEU A 798 4.37 27.94 -8.09
CA LEU A 798 3.48 28.69 -9.01
C LEU A 798 2.14 27.98 -9.19
N ASP A 799 2.16 26.64 -9.32
CA ASP A 799 0.96 25.81 -9.43
C ASP A 799 0.03 25.98 -8.22
N ARG A 800 0.62 26.02 -7.01
CA ARG A 800 -0.13 26.23 -5.77
C ARG A 800 -0.65 27.65 -5.67
N ALA A 801 0.16 28.65 -6.01
CA ALA A 801 -0.25 30.06 -6.00
C ALA A 801 -1.40 30.33 -6.98
N ALA A 802 -1.39 29.69 -8.16
CA ALA A 802 -2.46 29.78 -9.13
C ALA A 802 -3.76 29.11 -8.64
N ARG A 803 -3.67 27.93 -8.02
CA ARG A 803 -4.85 27.25 -7.42
C ARG A 803 -5.49 28.06 -6.30
N LEU A 804 -4.69 28.79 -5.52
CA LEU A 804 -5.18 29.67 -4.46
C LEU A 804 -5.70 31.01 -4.99
N GLY A 805 -5.66 31.26 -6.31
CA GLY A 805 -6.09 32.52 -6.91
C GLY A 805 -5.18 33.71 -6.61
N MET A 806 -3.97 33.46 -6.08
CA MET A 806 -3.02 34.51 -5.69
C MET A 806 -2.12 34.97 -6.84
N LEU A 807 -2.01 34.14 -7.89
CA LEU A 807 -1.29 34.45 -9.12
C LEU A 807 -2.09 33.97 -10.32
N THR A 808 -2.05 34.73 -11.40
CA THR A 808 -2.58 34.33 -12.69
C THR A 808 -1.43 33.95 -13.64
N PRO A 809 -1.71 33.15 -14.69
CA PRO A 809 -0.73 32.91 -15.75
C PRO A 809 -0.25 34.20 -16.45
N LEU A 810 -1.05 35.27 -16.44
CA LEU A 810 -0.63 36.57 -16.98
C LEU A 810 0.39 37.26 -16.08
N ASP A 811 0.26 37.16 -14.75
CA ASP A 811 1.28 37.67 -13.83
C ASP A 811 2.65 37.01 -14.11
N VAL A 812 2.65 35.71 -14.41
CA VAL A 812 3.88 35.00 -14.79
C VAL A 812 4.43 35.48 -16.14
N LEU A 813 3.56 35.78 -17.12
CA LEU A 813 3.98 36.30 -18.43
C LEU A 813 4.70 37.65 -18.33
N TYR A 814 4.17 38.57 -17.52
CA TYR A 814 4.66 39.95 -17.44
C TYR A 814 5.74 40.15 -16.38
N GLU A 815 5.66 39.49 -15.24
CA GLU A 815 6.45 39.84 -14.04
C GLU A 815 7.53 38.79 -13.71
N ALA A 816 7.38 37.56 -14.20
CA ALA A 816 8.34 36.51 -13.86
C ALA A 816 9.63 36.61 -14.68
N ARG A 817 10.74 36.34 -13.99
CA ARG A 817 12.08 36.30 -14.55
C ARG A 817 12.80 35.04 -14.08
N PRO A 818 13.74 34.45 -14.84
CA PRO A 818 14.13 34.81 -16.20
C PRO A 818 13.07 34.44 -17.25
N ALA A 819 13.01 35.19 -18.36
CA ALA A 819 12.06 35.01 -19.46
C ALA A 819 11.98 33.57 -19.98
N GLY A 820 13.13 32.90 -20.12
CA GLY A 820 13.19 31.50 -20.55
C GLY A 820 12.46 30.54 -19.62
N HIS A 821 12.53 30.75 -18.30
CA HIS A 821 11.82 29.89 -17.33
C HIS A 821 10.33 30.20 -17.29
N ALA A 822 9.96 31.48 -17.36
CA ALA A 822 8.56 31.89 -17.43
C ALA A 822 7.87 31.31 -18.68
N ALA A 823 8.52 31.43 -19.85
CA ALA A 823 8.04 30.85 -21.10
C ALA A 823 7.91 29.32 -21.02
N ALA A 824 8.94 28.62 -20.51
CA ALA A 824 8.89 27.16 -20.35
C ALA A 824 7.77 26.69 -19.43
N TYR A 825 7.51 27.40 -18.32
CA TYR A 825 6.39 27.10 -17.41
C TYR A 825 5.03 27.30 -18.10
N LEU A 826 4.81 28.47 -18.71
CA LEU A 826 3.53 28.78 -19.38
C LEU A 826 3.21 27.79 -20.50
N MET A 827 4.23 27.36 -21.25
CA MET A 827 4.08 26.39 -22.33
C MET A 827 3.75 24.99 -21.83
N TYR A 828 4.38 24.54 -20.74
CA TYR A 828 4.02 23.27 -20.13
C TYR A 828 2.53 23.22 -19.73
N HIS A 829 2.00 24.33 -19.19
CA HIS A 829 0.58 24.43 -18.85
C HIS A 829 -0.32 24.45 -20.09
N HIS A 830 0.06 25.17 -21.14
CA HIS A 830 -0.67 25.20 -22.40
C HIS A 830 -0.76 23.84 -23.09
N ASP A 831 0.34 23.07 -23.11
CA ASP A 831 0.36 21.74 -23.71
C ASP A 831 -0.48 20.73 -22.90
N ARG A 832 -0.53 20.88 -21.57
CA ARG A 832 -1.34 20.01 -20.70
C ARG A 832 -2.83 20.26 -20.86
N THR A 833 -3.26 21.52 -21.02
CA THR A 833 -4.68 21.87 -21.20
C THR A 833 -5.21 21.49 -22.57
N ARG A 834 -4.36 21.39 -23.60
CA ARG A 834 -4.74 20.88 -24.94
C ARG A 834 -5.17 19.42 -24.99
N GLN A 835 -4.88 18.63 -23.96
CA GLN A 835 -5.36 17.24 -23.83
C GLN A 835 -6.74 17.17 -23.17
N GLY A 836 -7.29 18.31 -22.71
CA GLY A 836 -8.62 18.43 -22.10
C GLY A 836 -9.45 19.57 -22.75
N PRO A 837 -10.59 19.96 -22.14
CA PRO A 837 -11.37 21.09 -22.60
C PRO A 837 -10.55 22.40 -22.56
N PRO A 838 -10.80 23.34 -23.49
CA PRO A 838 -10.02 24.57 -23.61
C PRO A 838 -10.07 25.41 -22.33
N ASP A 839 -8.90 25.67 -21.74
CA ASP A 839 -8.73 26.53 -20.57
C ASP A 839 -8.74 28.02 -20.99
N PRO A 840 -9.72 28.84 -20.54
CA PRO A 840 -9.76 30.27 -20.85
C PRO A 840 -8.50 31.03 -20.44
N ALA A 841 -7.82 30.63 -19.36
CA ALA A 841 -6.60 31.27 -18.89
C ALA A 841 -5.42 31.00 -19.83
N ALA A 842 -5.25 29.75 -20.28
CA ALA A 842 -4.24 29.40 -21.28
C ALA A 842 -4.46 30.14 -22.61
N LEU A 843 -5.72 30.28 -23.05
CA LEU A 843 -6.06 31.05 -24.25
C LEU A 843 -5.75 32.55 -24.09
N ALA A 844 -5.98 33.13 -22.91
CA ALA A 844 -5.64 34.52 -22.63
C ALA A 844 -4.13 34.76 -22.68
N VAL A 845 -3.32 33.85 -22.12
CA VAL A 845 -1.85 33.90 -22.22
C VAL A 845 -1.40 33.78 -23.67
N GLY A 846 -1.96 32.86 -24.43
CA GLY A 846 -1.61 32.69 -25.84
C GLY A 846 -1.88 33.95 -26.67
N ARG A 847 -3.01 34.63 -26.42
CA ARG A 847 -3.32 35.92 -27.06
C ARG A 847 -2.35 37.03 -26.64
N ALA A 848 -2.10 37.18 -25.34
CA ALA A 848 -1.19 38.19 -24.82
C ALA A 848 0.25 37.99 -25.34
N ALA A 849 0.73 36.74 -25.41
CA ALA A 849 2.04 36.42 -25.97
C ALA A 849 2.13 36.73 -27.47
N LEU A 850 1.07 36.44 -28.24
CA LEU A 850 0.99 36.80 -29.66
C LEU A 850 0.97 38.32 -29.84
N GLU A 851 0.16 39.05 -29.07
CA GLU A 851 0.11 40.51 -29.10
C GLU A 851 1.49 41.14 -28.81
N LEU A 852 2.19 40.65 -27.79
CA LEU A 852 3.56 41.08 -27.49
C LEU A 852 4.53 40.78 -28.64
N ALA A 853 4.50 39.57 -29.19
CA ALA A 853 5.38 39.18 -30.29
C ALA A 853 5.10 40.01 -31.56
N THR A 854 3.84 40.20 -31.93
CA THR A 854 3.44 41.02 -33.08
C THR A 854 3.81 42.49 -32.87
N ALA A 855 3.59 43.05 -31.67
CA ALA A 855 3.90 44.45 -31.38
C ALA A 855 5.40 44.75 -31.39
N HIS A 856 6.23 43.82 -30.91
CA HIS A 856 7.67 44.06 -30.77
C HIS A 856 8.50 43.47 -31.93
N LEU A 857 8.21 42.25 -32.38
CA LEU A 857 9.02 41.56 -33.42
C LEU A 857 8.44 41.72 -34.83
N GLY A 858 7.13 41.94 -34.96
CA GLY A 858 6.47 42.10 -36.26
C GLY A 858 6.67 40.91 -37.22
N GLU A 859 6.82 41.21 -38.50
CA GLU A 859 7.09 40.24 -39.57
C GLU A 859 8.60 40.07 -39.87
N ASP A 860 9.50 40.53 -39.01
CA ASP A 860 10.94 40.43 -39.24
C ASP A 860 11.52 39.08 -38.76
N PRO A 861 11.89 38.16 -39.67
CA PRO A 861 12.41 36.85 -39.29
C PRO A 861 13.72 36.91 -38.50
N GLU A 862 14.50 37.99 -38.61
CA GLU A 862 15.75 38.14 -37.85
C GLU A 862 15.48 38.49 -36.38
N ALA A 863 14.48 39.33 -36.11
CA ALA A 863 14.06 39.68 -34.74
C ALA A 863 13.55 38.45 -33.97
N TRP A 864 12.77 37.60 -34.65
CA TRP A 864 12.30 36.31 -34.11
C TRP A 864 13.45 35.33 -33.84
N ALA A 865 14.41 35.20 -34.77
CA ALA A 865 15.57 34.34 -34.57
C ALA A 865 16.46 34.83 -33.42
N LEU A 866 16.64 36.15 -33.29
CA LEU A 866 17.42 36.76 -32.22
C LEU A 866 16.76 36.57 -30.85
N ALA A 867 15.44 36.81 -30.74
CA ALA A 867 14.70 36.61 -29.49
C ALA A 867 14.88 35.18 -28.96
N LEU A 868 14.77 34.19 -29.84
CA LEU A 868 14.97 32.78 -29.48
C LEU A 868 16.42 32.45 -29.06
N ARG A 869 17.42 33.09 -29.68
CA ARG A 869 18.84 32.92 -29.33
C ARG A 869 19.20 33.57 -28.00
N LEU A 870 18.59 34.70 -27.65
CA LEU A 870 18.80 35.42 -26.38
C LEU A 870 18.09 34.74 -25.20
N LEU A 871 16.94 34.11 -25.46
CA LEU A 871 16.06 33.53 -24.43
C LEU A 871 16.74 32.65 -23.36
N PRO A 872 17.72 31.77 -23.67
CA PRO A 872 18.31 30.88 -22.67
C PRO A 872 19.07 31.60 -21.54
N ASP A 873 19.65 32.77 -21.85
CA ASP A 873 20.53 33.52 -20.94
C ASP A 873 19.95 34.89 -20.54
N PHE A 874 18.78 35.26 -21.06
CA PHE A 874 18.13 36.53 -20.75
C PHE A 874 17.53 36.54 -19.34
N THR A 875 18.03 37.43 -18.47
CA THR A 875 17.68 37.49 -17.04
C THR A 875 16.42 38.29 -16.74
N GLY A 876 15.93 39.08 -17.70
CA GLY A 876 14.74 39.91 -17.58
C GLY A 876 13.43 39.16 -17.84
N THR A 877 12.34 39.90 -17.99
CA THR A 877 10.99 39.37 -18.29
C THR A 877 10.79 39.10 -19.79
N LEU A 878 9.71 38.40 -20.16
CA LEU A 878 9.42 38.13 -21.58
C LEU A 878 9.17 39.40 -22.41
N PRO A 879 8.40 40.41 -21.94
CA PRO A 879 8.29 41.69 -22.65
C PRO A 879 9.63 42.41 -22.85
N GLU A 880 10.52 42.39 -21.85
CA GLU A 880 11.85 42.98 -21.94
C GLU A 880 12.71 42.28 -22.99
N LEU A 881 12.63 40.94 -23.09
CA LEU A 881 13.33 40.16 -24.11
C LEU A 881 12.89 40.55 -25.52
N LEU A 882 11.58 40.60 -25.76
CA LEU A 882 11.02 40.91 -27.08
C LEU A 882 11.39 42.33 -27.52
N THR A 883 11.30 43.29 -26.60
CA THR A 883 11.73 44.68 -26.82
C THR A 883 13.24 44.75 -27.13
N THR A 884 14.06 43.99 -26.40
CA THR A 884 15.51 43.96 -26.60
C THR A 884 15.89 43.35 -27.96
N ALA A 885 15.24 42.24 -28.35
CA ALA A 885 15.50 41.60 -29.64
C ALA A 885 15.14 42.53 -30.82
N ALA A 886 13.99 43.21 -30.74
CA ALA A 886 13.57 44.19 -31.74
C ALA A 886 14.57 45.35 -31.87
N ALA A 887 15.07 45.87 -30.74
CA ALA A 887 16.00 46.98 -30.70
C ALA A 887 17.40 46.66 -31.24
N ILE A 888 17.82 45.38 -31.25
CA ILE A 888 19.13 44.97 -31.78
C ILE A 888 19.08 44.79 -33.31
N VAL A 889 17.92 44.43 -33.87
CA VAL A 889 17.75 44.19 -35.31
C VAL A 889 17.39 45.47 -36.08
N SER A 890 16.74 46.43 -35.41
CA SER A 890 16.48 47.78 -35.92
C SER A 890 17.75 48.62 -36.02
#